data_AF-A0A3A0FH13-F1
#
_entry.id   AF-A0A3A0FH13-F1
#
_cell.length_a   1.000
_cell.length_b   1.000
_cell.length_c   1.000
_cell.angle_alpha   90.00
_cell.angle_beta   90.00
_cell.angle_gamma   90.00
#
_symmetry.space_group_name_H-M   'P 1'
#
loop_
_entity.id
_entity.type
_entity.pdbx_description
1 polymer ?
#
loop_
_entity_poly.entity_id
_entity_poly.type
_entity_poly.pdbx_seq_one_letter_code
_entity_poly.pdbx_strand_id
1 'polypeptide(L)'
;MRFTPSAAVAQRDRTASMSRFAFAAALVALFAAPSVRAFEFQDGRLQIHGYFEEQIRGMGQDFSWSDDIDLAQWYNVLSTEIEYDIAPDGWGPFDVLSAFARVEVRYDCIWTRGCGMFPGVDSWGDRAAHLPGYKTSGRRSGMSGSINISDQDNALGINDTAARFTELRYRPVDTGTGPRAFYLPENPRRPLRIDQLDGFTGLFAVAGPDTIFEAGGDDAAYFYFSRQLGCKFGARRTPGGANGYGNQIIGPIDPDCDIDPDGALNYKPNPFNPDDPSPTIGLPGGSAELPGRPASEYPLAQRAPRARSQGVFYPSPAYRRFLKDDDKSDVFDQNFSQNELAWNRGGSQQDEKELKEIYLDMEFFDSRLWVRAGKQNIVWGKTELFRTTDQFNPQDLALASLPSLEESRIALWSVRGVWSFYDIGPLEDVRLEIAANLDDFEPADLGRCGEPFTALVACNKTTALWAHGLFGVALAGENRPEPWWEDAGGLEYGARLEFRAGRFSFQISDFFGYEDFPYVERITSYHRRVDLQTGRPLRQRSETRRGGCIDGTQSDCLPITSAQTLNGNDPGAGGANSGATPPGPFDTDSRQRLLENYPSNIQIFSAICATSIGFSDADPTACGQSVFNSQISVFSVTVGNPTPVANRKAGDSISSLLANAIAGNSRARAIAQLGFTSGAVIPFVPLNEDPCDRFFSDNNGGCTGVVARTSVSAWTAGNTVRTLNQLLTDEQEALLGCGPFWGSDCESDGIDLLNAEASVLQQSWPGIEGNYGRYLERNNFLGYKIGGTDPDGNLFPVPGTENFEGNLPASYWDGERVVQLPGSRGPGDPGYNPLVDGTNTGLVVPTYNDPGRGVVNGFGPAAGLQFRSEMAALSWNALMTLVAFSQAADPLNPDPDDLDPANPASAVPGQCSFVQPQYCSSVKSFFTITGAQRNSVRAGGNGTYGRRDFVWHGGGEGVLTYQKRNVLGFSLDFAEDVTKSNWGMEASWINNVRFTDNNSLQGVNTGDTFNLTISADRPTFINFLNPNRTFFFNTQIFFQYISNYKSGFVNNGPFNMLGTFTIQTGYFQDRLLPGITFVYDINSNSGAALPSMTYRFTENFSATIGMNFFWGRWEYEDTAIAPLGTLGNEVGRLAYRDGVENGLSVVRERDEAFLRLRYTF
;
A
#
# COMPACT_ATOMS: atom_id res chain seq x y z
N MET A 1 -17.08 51.76 -14.18
CA MET A 1 -18.54 51.62 -13.97
C MET A 1 -18.84 51.59 -12.48
N ARG A 2 -20.09 51.45 -12.04
CA ARG A 2 -20.47 51.47 -10.60
C ARG A 2 -19.93 50.24 -9.86
N PHE A 3 -19.59 50.42 -8.58
CA PHE A 3 -19.44 49.32 -7.62
C PHE A 3 -20.82 48.75 -7.24
N THR A 4 -20.89 47.42 -7.09
CA THR A 4 -21.91 46.71 -6.32
C THR A 4 -21.25 45.50 -5.65
N PRO A 5 -20.93 45.55 -4.34
CA PRO A 5 -20.42 44.38 -3.63
C PRO A 5 -21.54 43.37 -3.39
N SER A 6 -21.23 42.08 -3.53
CA SER A 6 -22.17 41.00 -3.19
C SER A 6 -22.36 40.89 -1.67
N ALA A 7 -23.60 40.66 -1.23
CA ALA A 7 -23.97 40.61 0.18
C ALA A 7 -23.26 39.48 0.96
N ALA A 8 -22.82 38.42 0.28
CA ALA A 8 -22.19 37.25 0.89
C ALA A 8 -20.88 37.57 1.66
N VAL A 9 -20.12 38.58 1.23
CA VAL A 9 -18.83 38.94 1.87
C VAL A 9 -19.08 39.59 3.24
N ALA A 10 -20.02 40.54 3.32
CA ALA A 10 -20.34 41.28 4.54
C ALA A 10 -20.94 40.41 5.67
N GLN A 11 -21.33 39.17 5.37
CA GLN A 11 -21.87 38.23 6.35
C GLN A 11 -20.77 37.36 6.99
N ARG A 12 -19.65 37.07 6.29
CA ARG A 12 -18.48 36.35 6.85
C ARG A 12 -17.68 37.21 7.84
N ASP A 13 -17.49 38.49 7.56
CA ASP A 13 -16.73 39.38 8.48
C ASP A 13 -17.48 39.60 9.81
N ARG A 14 -18.81 39.55 9.81
CA ARG A 14 -19.62 39.78 11.02
C ARG A 14 -19.56 38.63 12.01
N THR A 15 -19.56 37.37 11.56
CA THR A 15 -19.39 36.22 12.46
C THR A 15 -17.99 36.20 13.07
N ALA A 16 -16.94 36.43 12.27
CA ALA A 16 -15.56 36.54 12.77
C ALA A 16 -15.33 37.75 13.70
N SER A 17 -16.04 38.87 13.49
CA SER A 17 -16.00 40.01 14.40
C SER A 17 -16.76 39.75 15.71
N MET A 18 -17.85 38.97 15.67
CA MET A 18 -18.61 38.61 16.88
C MET A 18 -17.89 37.56 17.72
N SER A 19 -17.27 36.54 17.12
CA SER A 19 -16.48 35.56 17.87
C SER A 19 -15.28 36.22 18.58
N ARG A 20 -14.56 37.14 17.92
CA ARG A 20 -13.47 37.90 18.54
C ARG A 20 -13.92 38.72 19.75
N PHE A 21 -15.09 39.37 19.67
CA PHE A 21 -15.63 40.13 20.81
C PHE A 21 -16.15 39.21 21.92
N ALA A 22 -16.77 38.08 21.57
CA ALA A 22 -17.26 37.09 22.53
C ALA A 22 -16.10 36.41 23.28
N PHE A 23 -15.03 36.00 22.58
CA PHE A 23 -13.86 35.34 23.17
C PHE A 23 -13.07 36.29 24.08
N ALA A 24 -12.85 37.53 23.65
CA ALA A 24 -12.23 38.56 24.49
C ALA A 24 -13.10 38.92 25.72
N ALA A 25 -14.43 38.99 25.56
CA ALA A 25 -15.35 39.19 26.68
C ALA A 25 -15.40 37.99 27.62
N ALA A 26 -15.32 36.75 27.12
CA ALA A 26 -15.26 35.53 27.91
C ALA A 26 -13.96 35.45 28.72
N LEU A 27 -12.80 35.75 28.12
CA LEU A 27 -11.52 35.87 28.84
C LEU A 27 -11.57 36.93 29.95
N VAL A 28 -12.08 38.13 29.64
CA VAL A 28 -12.23 39.19 30.66
C VAL A 28 -13.25 38.81 31.74
N ALA A 29 -14.30 38.04 31.40
CA ALA A 29 -15.24 37.50 32.38
C ALA A 29 -14.62 36.39 33.24
N LEU A 30 -13.81 35.48 32.68
CA LEU A 30 -13.09 34.43 33.41
C LEU A 30 -12.12 35.02 34.44
N PHE A 31 -11.44 36.13 34.12
CA PHE A 31 -10.59 36.86 35.07
C PHE A 31 -11.36 37.75 36.07
N ALA A 32 -12.68 37.92 35.91
CA ALA A 32 -13.52 38.79 36.75
C ALA A 32 -14.66 38.06 37.47
N ALA A 33 -14.87 36.77 37.20
CA ALA A 33 -15.92 35.97 37.82
C ALA A 33 -15.60 35.72 39.30
N PRO A 34 -16.60 35.81 40.21
CA PRO A 34 -16.48 35.19 41.51
C PRO A 34 -16.38 33.66 41.34
N SER A 35 -15.95 32.94 42.38
CA SER A 35 -15.91 31.48 42.39
C SER A 35 -17.28 30.90 42.04
N VAL A 36 -17.42 30.42 40.80
CA VAL A 36 -18.57 29.61 40.40
C VAL A 36 -18.46 28.29 41.15
N ARG A 37 -19.59 27.87 41.70
CA ARG A 37 -19.83 26.52 42.20
C ARG A 37 -20.84 25.89 41.24
N ALA A 38 -20.88 24.56 41.21
CA ALA A 38 -21.84 23.78 40.44
C ALA A 38 -23.25 24.38 40.57
N PHE A 39 -23.98 24.43 39.44
CA PHE A 39 -25.33 25.00 39.41
C PHE A 39 -26.32 24.00 40.02
N GLU A 40 -26.40 24.01 41.34
CA GLU A 40 -27.39 23.27 42.14
C GLU A 40 -28.80 23.85 41.94
N PHE A 41 -29.74 23.00 41.51
CA PHE A 41 -31.17 23.30 41.47
C PHE A 41 -31.97 22.18 42.17
N GLN A 42 -33.22 22.48 42.53
CA GLN A 42 -34.14 21.54 43.19
C GLN A 42 -33.55 20.90 44.46
N ASP A 43 -33.08 21.74 45.39
CA ASP A 43 -32.48 21.34 46.66
C ASP A 43 -31.29 20.35 46.52
N GLY A 44 -30.50 20.51 45.45
CA GLY A 44 -29.31 19.71 45.15
C GLY A 44 -29.54 18.52 44.21
N ARG A 45 -30.80 18.23 43.82
CA ARG A 45 -31.15 17.10 42.94
C ARG A 45 -30.70 17.25 41.50
N LEU A 46 -30.57 18.47 40.99
CA LEU A 46 -29.96 18.74 39.69
C LEU A 46 -28.65 19.47 39.93
N GLN A 47 -27.54 18.89 39.48
CA GLN A 47 -26.21 19.50 39.55
C GLN A 47 -25.65 19.60 38.14
N ILE A 48 -25.11 20.78 37.81
CA ILE A 48 -24.38 21.00 36.56
C ILE A 48 -23.00 21.52 36.94
N HIS A 49 -21.98 20.75 36.60
CA HIS A 49 -20.57 21.08 36.79
C HIS A 49 -19.81 20.87 35.48
N GLY A 50 -18.55 21.29 35.41
CA GLY A 50 -17.75 21.03 34.23
C GLY A 50 -16.47 21.83 34.16
N TYR A 51 -15.90 21.94 32.95
CA TYR A 51 -14.73 22.75 32.72
C TYR A 51 -14.67 23.30 31.29
N PHE A 52 -14.12 24.52 31.19
CA PHE A 52 -13.53 25.01 29.95
C PHE A 52 -12.01 24.76 30.01
N GLU A 53 -11.43 24.30 28.90
CA GLU A 53 -9.99 24.08 28.78
C GLU A 53 -9.46 24.50 27.41
N GLU A 54 -8.35 25.25 27.42
CA GLU A 54 -7.56 25.55 26.23
C GLU A 54 -6.29 24.68 26.24
N GLN A 55 -6.08 23.87 25.21
CA GLN A 55 -4.86 23.07 25.02
C GLN A 55 -4.10 23.55 23.77
N ILE A 56 -2.82 23.88 23.93
CA ILE A 56 -1.92 24.26 22.83
C ILE A 56 -0.74 23.27 22.85
N ARG A 57 -0.44 22.65 21.70
CA ARG A 57 0.69 21.72 21.54
C ARG A 57 1.51 22.02 20.30
N GLY A 58 2.82 22.21 20.48
CA GLY A 58 3.81 22.16 19.41
C GLY A 58 4.43 20.76 19.33
N MET A 59 4.74 20.29 18.12
CA MET A 59 5.41 19.02 17.87
C MET A 59 6.66 19.24 17.01
N GLY A 60 7.74 18.51 17.27
CA GLY A 60 8.98 18.59 16.49
C GLY A 60 9.86 17.34 16.66
N GLN A 61 11.04 17.37 16.04
CA GLN A 61 12.06 16.31 16.15
C GLN A 61 13.22 16.81 17.02
N ASP A 62 13.57 16.07 18.08
CA ASP A 62 14.60 16.36 19.10
C ASP A 62 14.44 17.69 19.87
N PHE A 63 13.38 18.47 19.62
CA PHE A 63 13.33 19.93 19.85
C PHE A 63 14.59 20.65 19.34
N SER A 64 15.17 20.21 18.22
CA SER A 64 16.37 20.85 17.68
C SER A 64 16.06 22.28 17.23
N TRP A 65 16.93 23.23 17.58
CA TRP A 65 16.84 24.62 17.11
C TRP A 65 17.14 24.78 15.60
N SER A 66 17.45 23.69 14.90
CA SER A 66 17.53 23.59 13.43
C SER A 66 16.20 23.27 12.76
N ASP A 67 15.20 22.81 13.51
CA ASP A 67 13.99 22.21 12.99
C ASP A 67 12.75 23.00 13.43
N ASP A 68 11.90 23.36 12.47
CA ASP A 68 10.66 24.08 12.77
C ASP A 68 9.72 23.20 13.61
N ILE A 69 9.14 23.80 14.66
CA ILE A 69 8.12 23.20 15.52
C ILE A 69 6.74 23.49 14.90
N ASP A 70 6.04 22.43 14.53
CA ASP A 70 4.68 22.49 13.99
C ASP A 70 3.66 22.72 15.11
N LEU A 71 2.68 23.61 14.89
CA LEU A 71 1.51 23.70 15.77
C LEU A 71 0.58 22.52 15.49
N ALA A 72 0.59 21.52 16.38
CA ALA A 72 -0.13 20.25 16.22
C ALA A 72 -1.51 20.23 16.90
N GLN A 73 -1.81 21.18 17.80
CA GLN A 73 -3.08 21.24 18.52
C GLN A 73 -3.34 22.66 19.01
N TRP A 74 -4.55 23.18 18.83
CA TRP A 74 -5.07 24.33 19.55
C TRP A 74 -6.56 24.12 19.88
N TYR A 75 -6.81 23.16 20.77
CA TYR A 75 -8.14 22.79 21.24
C TYR A 75 -8.73 23.83 22.18
N ASN A 76 -10.00 24.13 21.94
CA ASN A 76 -10.92 24.77 22.88
C ASN A 76 -11.93 23.69 23.28
N VAL A 77 -11.89 23.25 24.53
CA VAL A 77 -12.71 22.15 25.07
C VAL A 77 -13.70 22.71 26.08
N LEU A 78 -14.97 22.29 25.99
CA LEU A 78 -16.00 22.53 26.99
C LEU A 78 -16.64 21.19 27.36
N SER A 79 -16.29 20.61 28.51
CA SER A 79 -17.03 19.49 29.11
C SER A 79 -18.10 20.06 30.04
N THR A 80 -19.33 19.59 29.89
CA THR A 80 -20.46 19.90 30.78
C THR A 80 -21.08 18.59 31.23
N GLU A 81 -21.09 18.38 32.54
CA GLU A 81 -21.58 17.17 33.21
C GLU A 81 -22.84 17.53 34.01
N ILE A 82 -23.88 16.72 33.83
CA ILE A 82 -25.24 16.96 34.29
C ILE A 82 -25.71 15.73 35.06
N GLU A 83 -25.91 15.89 36.38
CA GLU A 83 -26.42 14.86 37.28
C GLU A 83 -27.84 15.20 37.72
N TYR A 84 -28.75 14.23 37.69
CA TYR A 84 -30.13 14.41 38.12
C TYR A 84 -30.70 13.25 38.94
N ASP A 85 -30.94 13.50 40.23
CA ASP A 85 -31.59 12.58 41.17
C ASP A 85 -33.11 12.57 40.98
N ILE A 86 -33.59 11.67 40.13
CA ILE A 86 -35.01 11.50 39.80
C ILE A 86 -35.79 11.02 41.03
N ALA A 87 -35.27 9.99 41.73
CA ALA A 87 -35.85 9.44 42.94
C ALA A 87 -34.75 8.97 43.93
N PRO A 88 -34.14 9.90 44.70
CA PRO A 88 -33.12 9.55 45.70
C PRO A 88 -33.72 8.91 46.97
N ASP A 89 -35.03 9.07 47.20
CA ASP A 89 -35.80 8.44 48.28
C ASP A 89 -36.55 7.17 47.83
N GLY A 90 -36.24 6.67 46.63
CA GLY A 90 -36.91 5.54 45.97
C GLY A 90 -38.24 5.88 45.28
N TRP A 91 -38.63 5.05 44.31
CA TRP A 91 -39.91 5.15 43.60
C TRP A 91 -40.36 3.79 43.05
N GLY A 92 -41.48 3.26 43.55
CA GLY A 92 -42.05 2.01 43.04
C GLY A 92 -41.14 0.81 43.29
N PRO A 93 -40.58 0.16 42.25
CA PRO A 93 -39.61 -0.93 42.40
C PRO A 93 -38.15 -0.48 42.53
N PHE A 94 -37.86 0.82 42.34
CA PHE A 94 -36.52 1.38 42.39
C PHE A 94 -36.22 1.90 43.80
N ASP A 95 -35.10 1.47 44.38
CA ASP A 95 -34.58 1.96 45.68
C ASP A 95 -33.91 3.33 45.50
N VAL A 96 -33.18 3.49 44.39
CA VAL A 96 -32.61 4.76 43.88
C VAL A 96 -32.79 4.80 42.37
N LEU A 97 -33.07 5.99 41.82
CA LEU A 97 -33.03 6.26 40.38
C LEU A 97 -32.41 7.63 40.12
N SER A 98 -31.32 7.66 39.35
CA SER A 98 -30.64 8.88 38.92
C SER A 98 -30.24 8.82 37.44
N ALA A 99 -29.91 9.98 36.86
CA ALA A 99 -29.50 10.15 35.49
C ALA A 99 -28.21 10.97 35.39
N PHE A 100 -27.34 10.61 34.46
CA PHE A 100 -26.12 11.33 34.12
C PHE A 100 -26.08 11.64 32.62
N ALA A 101 -25.55 12.80 32.25
CA ALA A 101 -25.17 13.12 30.88
C ALA A 101 -23.92 14.00 30.83
N ARG A 102 -22.98 13.68 29.94
CA ARG A 102 -21.77 14.46 29.66
C ARG A 102 -21.74 14.86 28.18
N VAL A 103 -21.69 16.16 27.95
CA VAL A 103 -21.52 16.78 26.63
C VAL A 103 -20.14 17.43 26.59
N GLU A 104 -19.32 17.05 25.61
CA GLU A 104 -17.98 17.58 25.42
C GLU A 104 -17.85 18.18 24.02
N VAL A 105 -17.74 19.51 23.95
CA VAL A 105 -17.53 20.24 22.71
C VAL A 105 -16.04 20.50 22.55
N ARG A 106 -15.43 20.00 21.47
CA ARG A 106 -14.04 20.32 21.08
C ARG A 106 -14.03 21.15 19.80
N TYR A 107 -13.18 22.18 19.75
CA TYR A 107 -12.89 22.92 18.53
C TYR A 107 -11.40 23.22 18.39
N ASP A 108 -10.78 22.82 17.28
CA ASP A 108 -9.36 23.06 17.01
C ASP A 108 -9.13 24.20 16.02
N CYS A 109 -8.43 25.24 16.49
CA CYS A 109 -8.03 26.38 15.68
C CYS A 109 -7.03 26.06 14.55
N ILE A 110 -6.31 24.92 14.55
CA ILE A 110 -5.28 24.64 13.52
C ILE A 110 -5.87 24.56 12.11
N TRP A 111 -6.99 23.85 11.92
CA TRP A 111 -7.68 23.66 10.64
C TRP A 111 -8.18 24.98 10.02
N THR A 112 -8.33 26.03 10.83
CA THR A 112 -8.79 27.35 10.38
C THR A 112 -7.69 28.42 10.34
N ARG A 113 -6.42 28.00 10.28
CA ARG A 113 -5.22 28.88 10.31
C ARG A 113 -5.17 29.70 11.60
N GLY A 114 -5.14 28.98 12.72
CA GLY A 114 -5.18 29.55 14.07
C GLY A 114 -6.44 30.38 14.32
N CYS A 115 -7.63 29.80 14.11
CA CYS A 115 -8.91 30.50 14.23
C CYS A 115 -9.01 31.79 13.38
N GLY A 116 -8.37 31.79 12.20
CA GLY A 116 -8.28 32.94 11.31
C GLY A 116 -7.45 34.11 11.86
N MET A 117 -6.56 33.85 12.84
CA MET A 117 -5.66 34.85 13.43
C MET A 117 -4.22 34.72 12.92
N PHE A 118 -3.77 33.52 12.53
CA PHE A 118 -2.37 33.26 12.20
C PHE A 118 -2.25 32.55 10.84
N PRO A 119 -2.06 33.31 9.74
CA PRO A 119 -2.01 32.75 8.39
C PRO A 119 -0.95 31.68 8.15
N GLY A 120 0.15 31.68 8.93
CA GLY A 120 1.23 30.68 8.86
C GLY A 120 1.01 29.42 9.71
N VAL A 121 -0.19 29.20 10.24
CA VAL A 121 -0.62 27.88 10.73
C VAL A 121 -1.22 27.13 9.55
N ASP A 122 -0.38 26.53 8.70
CA ASP A 122 -0.81 25.83 7.49
C ASP A 122 -0.03 24.53 7.19
N SER A 123 0.27 23.76 8.23
CA SER A 123 0.69 22.34 8.15
C SER A 123 -0.49 21.37 7.93
N TRP A 124 -1.74 21.84 8.05
CA TRP A 124 -2.95 21.00 8.14
C TRP A 124 -4.14 21.54 7.30
N GLY A 125 -5.07 20.65 6.96
CA GLY A 125 -6.32 20.98 6.24
C GLY A 125 -6.18 21.22 4.73
N ASP A 126 -7.28 21.58 4.06
CA ASP A 126 -7.36 21.74 2.59
C ASP A 126 -6.35 22.76 2.07
N ARG A 127 -6.01 23.73 2.92
CA ARG A 127 -5.04 24.80 2.64
C ARG A 127 -3.67 24.54 3.27
N ALA A 128 -3.33 23.29 3.57
CA ALA A 128 -1.97 22.89 3.92
C ALA A 128 -0.99 23.32 2.80
N ALA A 129 0.11 23.95 3.22
CA ALA A 129 1.21 24.42 2.39
C ALA A 129 2.58 24.06 2.99
N HIS A 130 2.64 23.81 4.30
CA HIS A 130 3.74 23.15 5.00
C HIS A 130 3.43 21.65 5.20
N LEU A 131 4.45 20.85 5.49
CA LEU A 131 4.33 19.48 5.99
C LEU A 131 5.19 19.32 7.25
N PRO A 132 4.68 18.64 8.30
CA PRO A 132 5.48 18.34 9.47
C PRO A 132 6.75 17.54 9.15
N GLY A 133 7.79 17.73 9.96
CA GLY A 133 9.07 17.02 9.82
C GLY A 133 8.90 15.50 9.71
N TYR A 134 8.09 14.88 10.58
CA TYR A 134 7.87 13.43 10.59
C TYR A 134 7.07 12.89 9.37
N LYS A 135 6.41 13.76 8.59
CA LYS A 135 5.70 13.38 7.33
C LYS A 135 6.57 13.55 6.08
N THR A 136 7.84 13.94 6.24
CA THR A 136 8.79 14.22 5.14
C THR A 136 10.19 13.64 5.37
N SER A 137 10.63 13.57 6.63
CA SER A 137 11.73 12.72 7.07
C SER A 137 11.23 11.31 7.37
N GLY A 138 12.05 10.30 7.05
CA GLY A 138 11.96 8.96 7.62
C GLY A 138 13.29 8.53 8.24
N ARG A 139 14.17 9.50 8.55
CA ARG A 139 15.50 9.28 9.17
C ARG A 139 15.37 8.45 10.46
N ARG A 140 14.24 8.58 11.16
CA ARG A 140 13.86 7.75 12.31
C ARG A 140 12.37 7.34 12.30
N SER A 141 11.68 7.24 11.15
CA SER A 141 10.30 6.73 11.08
C SER A 141 9.90 6.05 9.76
N GLY A 142 8.87 5.19 9.77
CA GLY A 142 8.51 4.33 8.61
C GLY A 142 8.05 2.91 8.92
N MET A 143 7.46 2.23 7.93
CA MET A 143 7.10 0.81 8.00
C MET A 143 7.00 0.22 6.57
N SER A 144 7.36 -1.05 6.41
CA SER A 144 7.19 -1.98 5.26
C SER A 144 6.64 -1.42 3.92
N GLY A 145 7.46 -1.53 2.87
CA GLY A 145 7.20 -1.02 1.51
C GLY A 145 8.48 -0.58 0.77
N SER A 146 8.54 -0.83 -0.55
CA SER A 146 9.75 -0.71 -1.40
C SER A 146 10.16 0.72 -1.82
N ILE A 147 11.29 0.88 -2.55
CA ILE A 147 11.81 2.06 -3.30
C ILE A 147 13.13 2.75 -2.78
N ASN A 148 13.30 4.07 -2.51
CA ASN A 148 14.65 4.73 -2.55
C ASN A 148 15.00 5.98 -1.63
N ILE A 149 15.73 5.84 -0.48
CA ILE A 149 17.08 6.45 -0.14
C ILE A 149 17.48 6.65 1.37
N SER A 150 18.62 6.10 1.80
CA SER A 150 19.19 6.22 3.15
C SER A 150 19.78 7.59 3.51
N ASP A 151 19.99 7.78 4.81
CA ASP A 151 21.12 8.57 5.32
C ASP A 151 21.94 7.77 6.36
N GLN A 152 23.27 7.75 6.16
CA GLN A 152 24.26 7.45 7.20
C GLN A 152 25.41 8.46 7.11
N ASP A 153 25.35 9.47 7.97
CA ASP A 153 26.44 10.38 8.28
C ASP A 153 27.78 9.64 8.52
N ASN A 154 28.81 10.00 7.74
CA ASN A 154 30.23 9.86 8.06
C ASN A 154 30.83 8.43 8.22
N ALA A 155 30.77 7.59 7.16
CA ALA A 155 31.57 6.35 7.10
C ALA A 155 32.42 6.15 5.81
N LEU A 156 31.91 6.52 4.63
CA LEU A 156 32.59 6.26 3.34
C LEU A 156 32.55 7.51 2.44
N GLY A 157 33.71 8.12 2.21
CA GLY A 157 33.88 9.29 1.33
C GLY A 157 33.81 8.94 -0.16
N ILE A 158 32.66 8.43 -0.61
CA ILE A 158 32.37 8.12 -2.01
C ILE A 158 31.52 9.28 -2.58
N ASN A 159 31.96 9.89 -3.68
CA ASN A 159 31.37 11.13 -4.19
C ASN A 159 29.90 10.97 -4.60
N ASP A 160 29.10 12.01 -4.30
CA ASP A 160 27.66 12.17 -4.55
C ASP A 160 27.26 12.11 -6.06
N THR A 161 27.41 10.91 -6.61
CA THR A 161 27.26 10.59 -8.03
C THR A 161 26.66 9.21 -8.27
N ALA A 162 26.65 8.33 -7.26
CA ALA A 162 26.15 6.96 -7.38
C ALA A 162 24.60 6.84 -7.24
N ALA A 163 23.91 7.80 -6.62
CA ALA A 163 22.44 7.79 -6.50
C ALA A 163 21.69 7.97 -7.85
N ARG A 164 22.41 8.29 -8.93
CA ARG A 164 21.87 8.97 -10.11
C ARG A 164 21.07 8.13 -11.12
N PHE A 165 20.73 6.88 -10.80
CA PHE A 165 19.92 6.01 -11.66
C PHE A 165 18.70 5.35 -10.98
N THR A 166 18.50 5.55 -9.67
CA THR A 166 17.23 5.24 -8.97
C THR A 166 16.72 6.41 -8.12
N GLU A 167 17.25 7.61 -8.36
CA GLU A 167 16.77 8.88 -7.82
C GLU A 167 16.32 9.77 -8.98
N LEU A 168 15.14 10.39 -8.89
CA LEU A 168 14.53 11.14 -9.98
C LEU A 168 15.41 12.32 -10.45
N ARG A 169 15.97 12.18 -11.66
CA ARG A 169 16.98 13.08 -12.23
C ARG A 169 16.47 13.94 -13.39
N TYR A 170 15.20 14.37 -13.36
CA TYR A 170 14.61 15.22 -14.39
C TYR A 170 15.00 16.70 -14.22
N ARG A 171 15.59 17.31 -15.26
CA ARG A 171 16.24 18.64 -15.17
C ARG A 171 15.37 19.73 -15.81
N PRO A 172 14.97 20.77 -15.06
CA PRO A 172 14.31 21.93 -15.65
C PRO A 172 15.38 22.82 -16.28
N VAL A 173 15.31 23.01 -17.59
CA VAL A 173 16.08 24.03 -18.30
C VAL A 173 15.09 25.10 -18.72
N ASP A 174 15.21 26.29 -18.13
CA ASP A 174 14.28 27.40 -18.37
C ASP A 174 14.59 28.05 -19.74
N THR A 175 13.81 27.67 -20.75
CA THR A 175 13.90 28.18 -22.12
C THR A 175 12.71 29.08 -22.51
N GLY A 176 11.80 29.36 -21.58
CA GLY A 176 10.65 30.25 -21.79
C GLY A 176 9.39 29.61 -22.41
N THR A 177 9.35 28.27 -22.58
CA THR A 177 8.18 27.54 -23.11
C THR A 177 7.86 26.29 -22.28
N GLY A 178 6.85 26.38 -21.41
CA GLY A 178 6.29 25.25 -20.66
C GLY A 178 7.04 24.87 -19.37
N PRO A 179 6.35 24.38 -18.32
CA PRO A 179 6.98 23.92 -17.08
C PRO A 179 7.39 22.44 -17.17
N ARG A 180 8.69 22.15 -17.30
CA ARG A 180 9.23 20.78 -17.10
C ARG A 180 9.72 20.57 -15.65
N ALA A 181 9.73 19.31 -15.21
CA ALA A 181 9.85 18.93 -13.80
C ALA A 181 11.20 19.30 -13.14
N PHE A 182 11.16 19.50 -11.81
CA PHE A 182 12.29 19.96 -10.99
C PHE A 182 12.90 18.84 -10.13
N TYR A 183 14.24 18.82 -10.06
CA TYR A 183 14.96 18.27 -8.91
C TYR A 183 14.57 19.02 -7.64
N LEU A 184 14.38 18.28 -6.54
CA LEU A 184 14.38 18.82 -5.18
C LEU A 184 15.54 18.24 -4.39
N PRO A 185 16.67 18.96 -4.22
CA PRO A 185 17.55 18.71 -3.09
C PRO A 185 16.82 19.10 -1.78
N GLU A 186 17.10 18.35 -0.71
CA GLU A 186 16.78 18.65 0.70
C GLU A 186 15.36 19.19 0.99
N ASN A 187 14.46 18.23 1.31
CA ASN A 187 13.17 18.38 1.99
C ASN A 187 12.64 19.83 2.19
N PRO A 188 11.91 20.40 1.20
CA PRO A 188 11.32 21.73 1.33
C PRO A 188 10.07 21.80 2.23
N ARG A 189 9.80 20.79 3.07
CA ARG A 189 8.60 20.65 3.94
C ARG A 189 7.30 21.12 3.26
N ARG A 190 7.07 20.72 2.00
CA ARG A 190 5.91 21.15 1.20
C ARG A 190 5.10 19.93 0.71
N PRO A 191 3.75 20.02 0.62
CA PRO A 191 2.95 18.97 0.03
C PRO A 191 3.33 18.70 -1.44
N LEU A 192 3.40 17.43 -1.80
CA LEU A 192 3.56 16.94 -3.16
C LEU A 192 2.19 16.63 -3.78
N ARG A 193 2.15 16.57 -5.11
CA ARG A 193 1.02 16.05 -5.91
C ARG A 193 1.37 14.67 -6.47
N ILE A 194 0.39 13.94 -6.99
CA ILE A 194 0.60 12.63 -7.65
C ILE A 194 1.67 12.66 -8.76
N ASP A 195 1.75 13.72 -9.57
CA ASP A 195 2.77 13.90 -10.63
C ASP A 195 4.20 14.13 -10.09
N GLN A 196 4.35 14.25 -8.77
CA GLN A 196 5.62 14.50 -8.07
C GLN A 196 6.00 13.35 -7.12
N LEU A 197 5.18 12.29 -7.05
CA LEU A 197 5.45 11.10 -6.24
C LEU A 197 6.38 10.14 -6.98
N ASP A 198 7.38 9.64 -6.27
CA ASP A 198 8.24 8.57 -6.77
C ASP A 198 7.41 7.31 -7.06
N GLY A 199 7.81 6.56 -8.09
CA GLY A 199 6.99 5.50 -8.69
C GLY A 199 5.83 5.98 -9.59
N PHE A 200 5.27 7.17 -9.36
CA PHE A 200 4.18 7.74 -10.18
C PHE A 200 4.66 8.66 -11.31
N THR A 201 5.74 9.41 -11.10
CA THR A 201 6.29 10.35 -12.10
C THR A 201 6.49 9.77 -13.50
N GLY A 202 6.81 8.47 -13.61
CA GLY A 202 6.97 7.78 -14.89
C GLY A 202 5.68 7.72 -15.73
N LEU A 203 4.51 7.74 -15.10
CA LEU A 203 3.22 7.81 -15.79
C LEU A 203 3.04 9.19 -16.46
N PHE A 204 3.53 10.25 -15.82
CA PHE A 204 3.46 11.64 -16.30
C PHE A 204 4.68 12.05 -17.14
N ALA A 205 5.56 11.11 -17.51
CA ALA A 205 6.77 11.36 -18.30
C ALA A 205 6.53 11.31 -19.83
N VAL A 206 5.31 10.97 -20.26
CA VAL A 206 4.88 10.92 -21.67
C VAL A 206 3.98 12.13 -21.95
N ALA A 207 4.37 12.94 -22.93
CA ALA A 207 3.55 14.05 -23.42
C ALA A 207 2.48 13.55 -24.41
N GLY A 208 1.44 14.35 -24.63
CA GLY A 208 0.45 14.11 -25.68
C GLY A 208 1.00 14.20 -27.12
N PRO A 209 0.17 13.88 -28.13
CA PRO A 209 0.51 13.94 -29.56
C PRO A 209 1.18 15.22 -30.09
N ASP A 210 1.01 16.39 -29.44
CA ASP A 210 1.71 17.62 -29.86
C ASP A 210 3.15 17.75 -29.30
N THR A 211 3.55 16.82 -28.41
CA THR A 211 4.83 16.73 -27.67
C THR A 211 5.08 17.82 -26.60
N ILE A 212 4.05 18.58 -26.23
CA ILE A 212 4.07 19.64 -25.23
C ILE A 212 3.33 19.18 -23.97
N PHE A 213 4.02 19.19 -22.83
CA PHE A 213 3.37 18.95 -21.53
C PHE A 213 2.47 20.14 -21.16
N GLU A 214 1.16 19.95 -21.16
CA GLU A 214 0.18 20.96 -20.72
C GLU A 214 -0.97 20.39 -19.88
N ALA A 215 -1.11 20.94 -18.67
CA ALA A 215 -2.10 20.52 -17.69
C ALA A 215 -3.54 20.87 -18.14
N GLY A 216 -4.17 19.93 -18.84
CA GLY A 216 -5.52 20.07 -19.41
C GLY A 216 -5.60 19.99 -20.93
N GLY A 217 -4.49 19.70 -21.62
CA GLY A 217 -4.44 19.41 -23.07
C GLY A 217 -4.69 17.94 -23.41
N ASP A 218 -3.92 17.40 -24.35
CA ASP A 218 -3.98 16.00 -24.80
C ASP A 218 -3.07 15.03 -24.02
N ASP A 219 -2.35 15.52 -23.00
CA ASP A 219 -1.58 14.72 -22.03
C ASP A 219 -2.43 13.64 -21.34
N ALA A 220 -2.22 12.37 -21.71
CA ALA A 220 -3.03 11.24 -21.24
C ALA A 220 -2.99 11.07 -19.70
N ALA A 221 -1.82 11.08 -19.08
CA ALA A 221 -1.72 10.93 -17.61
C ALA A 221 -2.42 12.06 -16.84
N TYR A 222 -2.32 13.31 -17.32
CA TYR A 222 -3.03 14.45 -16.74
C TYR A 222 -4.55 14.33 -16.91
N PHE A 223 -5.01 13.81 -18.05
CA PHE A 223 -6.43 13.49 -18.24
C PHE A 223 -6.90 12.37 -17.30
N TYR A 224 -6.19 11.23 -17.20
CA TYR A 224 -6.65 10.08 -16.40
C TYR A 224 -6.62 10.35 -14.89
N PHE A 225 -5.59 11.03 -14.35
CA PHE A 225 -5.50 11.35 -12.91
C PHE A 225 -6.04 12.74 -12.54
N SER A 226 -6.93 13.31 -13.35
CA SER A 226 -7.40 14.70 -13.22
C SER A 226 -8.04 15.06 -11.87
N ARG A 227 -8.64 14.09 -11.14
CA ARG A 227 -9.18 14.30 -9.77
C ARG A 227 -8.04 14.31 -8.74
N GLN A 228 -7.09 13.39 -8.90
CA GLN A 228 -5.98 13.15 -7.97
C GLN A 228 -4.86 14.19 -8.08
N LEU A 229 -4.80 14.97 -9.16
CA LEU A 229 -3.89 16.12 -9.30
C LEU A 229 -4.20 17.29 -8.34
N GLY A 230 -5.43 17.36 -7.79
CA GLY A 230 -5.76 18.32 -6.74
C GLY A 230 -5.21 17.93 -5.36
N CYS A 231 -5.10 16.62 -5.13
CA CYS A 231 -4.77 16.01 -3.84
C CYS A 231 -3.32 16.20 -3.43
N LYS A 232 -3.08 16.17 -2.11
CA LYS A 232 -1.80 16.42 -1.47
C LYS A 232 -1.25 15.19 -0.78
N PHE A 233 0.06 15.05 -0.84
CA PHE A 233 0.78 13.91 -0.30
C PHE A 233 2.08 14.36 0.39
N GLY A 234 2.43 13.67 1.46
CA GLY A 234 3.82 13.57 1.90
C GLY A 234 4.52 12.41 1.18
N ALA A 235 5.84 12.47 1.10
CA ALA A 235 6.68 11.33 0.77
C ALA A 235 7.94 11.40 1.63
N ARG A 236 8.41 10.25 2.10
CA ARG A 236 9.63 10.13 2.90
C ARG A 236 10.41 8.88 2.57
N ARG A 237 11.70 8.92 2.87
CA ARG A 237 12.62 7.80 2.68
C ARG A 237 12.74 6.97 3.96
N THR A 238 12.54 5.66 3.87
CA THR A 238 12.59 4.69 4.98
C THR A 238 13.80 3.76 4.85
N PRO A 239 14.17 2.96 5.89
CA PRO A 239 15.23 1.96 5.77
C PRO A 239 14.72 0.58 5.30
N GLY A 240 15.58 -0.17 4.60
CA GLY A 240 15.25 -1.48 4.01
C GLY A 240 14.70 -1.33 2.58
N GLY A 241 15.07 -2.24 1.67
CA GLY A 241 14.75 -2.15 0.25
C GLY A 241 15.95 -1.91 -0.67
N ALA A 242 15.66 -1.44 -1.89
CA ALA A 242 16.44 -1.62 -3.12
C ALA A 242 17.90 -1.13 -3.16
N ASN A 243 18.35 -0.31 -2.21
CA ASN A 243 19.77 0.01 -2.04
C ASN A 243 20.14 0.16 -0.55
N GLY A 244 19.37 -0.48 0.34
CA GLY A 244 19.43 -0.31 1.79
C GLY A 244 18.24 0.44 2.39
N TYR A 245 17.24 0.79 1.59
CA TYR A 245 16.32 1.90 1.83
C TYR A 245 15.08 1.84 0.92
N GLY A 246 13.99 2.52 1.30
CA GLY A 246 12.66 2.49 0.67
C GLY A 246 12.03 3.90 0.55
N ASN A 247 10.89 4.04 -0.15
CA ASN A 247 10.11 5.29 -0.18
C ASN A 247 8.64 5.05 0.20
N GLN A 248 8.18 5.75 1.23
CA GLN A 248 6.81 5.69 1.72
C GLN A 248 6.04 6.93 1.27
N ILE A 249 4.94 6.71 0.52
CA ILE A 249 3.94 7.72 0.21
C ILE A 249 2.98 7.85 1.40
N ILE A 250 2.60 9.08 1.73
CA ILE A 250 1.74 9.43 2.86
C ILE A 250 0.61 10.31 2.31
N GLY A 251 -0.55 9.75 2.01
CA GLY A 251 -1.72 10.56 1.65
C GLY A 251 -2.84 9.78 0.93
N PRO A 252 -3.90 10.47 0.47
CA PRO A 252 -4.09 11.92 0.52
C PRO A 252 -4.12 12.49 1.95
N ILE A 253 -3.56 13.68 2.15
CA ILE A 253 -3.46 14.34 3.48
C ILE A 253 -4.46 15.47 3.69
N ASP A 254 -5.05 15.96 2.60
CA ASP A 254 -5.98 17.08 2.55
C ASP A 254 -7.43 16.58 2.60
N PRO A 255 -8.27 17.12 3.51
CA PRO A 255 -9.64 16.64 3.69
C PRO A 255 -10.50 16.67 2.41
N ASP A 256 -10.34 17.72 1.60
CA ASP A 256 -10.99 17.93 0.28
C ASP A 256 -10.67 16.86 -0.80
N CYS A 257 -9.67 15.99 -0.57
CA CYS A 257 -9.41 14.85 -1.47
C CYS A 257 -10.19 13.60 -1.02
N ASP A 258 -11.24 13.25 -1.77
CA ASP A 258 -11.98 12.00 -1.57
C ASP A 258 -11.11 10.75 -1.83
N ILE A 259 -11.18 9.79 -0.92
CA ILE A 259 -10.68 8.42 -1.09
C ILE A 259 -11.83 7.56 -1.62
N ASP A 260 -11.59 6.79 -2.68
CA ASP A 260 -12.64 6.13 -3.47
C ASP A 260 -12.13 4.76 -3.96
N PRO A 261 -12.24 3.70 -3.13
CA PRO A 261 -11.67 2.38 -3.43
C PRO A 261 -12.40 1.65 -4.56
N ASP A 262 -13.63 2.04 -4.89
CA ASP A 262 -14.54 1.44 -5.87
C ASP A 262 -14.32 1.93 -7.30
N GLY A 263 -13.04 2.05 -7.67
CA GLY A 263 -12.65 2.47 -8.99
C GLY A 263 -12.78 3.96 -9.19
N ALA A 264 -11.93 4.76 -8.55
CA ALA A 264 -11.75 6.19 -8.78
C ALA A 264 -11.42 6.60 -10.24
N LEU A 265 -11.34 5.63 -11.17
CA LEU A 265 -11.18 5.77 -12.63
C LEU A 265 -12.31 5.09 -13.45
N ASN A 266 -13.41 4.63 -12.83
CA ASN A 266 -14.52 3.92 -13.51
C ASN A 266 -15.23 4.78 -14.59
N TYR A 267 -15.18 6.11 -14.43
CA TYR A 267 -15.71 7.10 -15.37
C TYR A 267 -14.71 7.55 -16.45
N LYS A 268 -13.56 6.87 -16.58
CA LYS A 268 -12.53 7.15 -17.59
C LYS A 268 -12.61 6.12 -18.74
N PRO A 269 -12.50 6.52 -20.02
CA PRO A 269 -12.54 5.61 -21.18
C PRO A 269 -11.54 4.45 -21.10
N ASN A 270 -11.96 3.25 -21.48
CA ASN A 270 -11.11 2.06 -21.47
C ASN A 270 -10.22 1.99 -22.74
N PRO A 271 -8.88 1.86 -22.64
CA PRO A 271 -7.98 1.81 -23.80
C PRO A 271 -8.16 0.57 -24.71
N PHE A 272 -8.91 -0.44 -24.27
CA PHE A 272 -9.14 -1.72 -24.98
C PHE A 272 -10.58 -1.90 -25.47
N ASN A 273 -11.50 -0.97 -25.18
CA ASN A 273 -12.91 -1.08 -25.57
C ASN A 273 -13.22 -0.24 -26.82
N PRO A 274 -13.62 -0.84 -27.96
CA PRO A 274 -13.93 -0.09 -29.19
C PRO A 274 -15.03 0.98 -29.04
N ASP A 275 -15.93 0.80 -28.07
CA ASP A 275 -17.04 1.72 -27.80
C ASP A 275 -16.64 2.91 -26.89
N ASP A 276 -15.42 2.92 -26.35
CA ASP A 276 -14.87 3.99 -25.50
C ASP A 276 -13.83 4.81 -26.28
N PRO A 277 -14.21 5.89 -27.01
CA PRO A 277 -13.27 6.72 -27.77
C PRO A 277 -12.30 7.45 -26.84
N SER A 278 -11.03 7.53 -27.24
CA SER A 278 -10.01 8.22 -26.44
C SER A 278 -10.12 9.74 -26.63
N PRO A 279 -10.30 10.53 -25.55
CA PRO A 279 -10.61 11.94 -25.64
C PRO A 279 -9.39 12.83 -25.90
N THR A 280 -8.18 12.30 -25.70
CA THR A 280 -6.92 13.01 -25.97
C THR A 280 -6.62 13.05 -27.47
N ILE A 281 -6.65 11.88 -28.13
CA ILE A 281 -6.33 11.74 -29.56
C ILE A 281 -7.53 11.99 -30.50
N GLY A 282 -8.76 12.04 -29.97
CA GLY A 282 -9.98 12.29 -30.76
C GLY A 282 -10.38 11.18 -31.73
N LEU A 283 -9.81 9.98 -31.59
CA LEU A 283 -10.04 8.80 -32.43
C LEU A 283 -10.87 7.74 -31.71
N PRO A 284 -11.54 6.81 -32.44
CA PRO A 284 -12.07 5.59 -31.85
C PRO A 284 -10.95 4.81 -31.15
N GLY A 285 -11.16 4.47 -29.88
CA GLY A 285 -10.19 3.73 -29.08
C GLY A 285 -10.25 2.22 -29.32
N GLY A 286 -9.50 1.47 -28.52
CA GLY A 286 -9.90 0.10 -28.17
C GLY A 286 -9.69 -1.01 -29.19
N SER A 287 -8.93 -0.83 -30.28
CA SER A 287 -8.70 -1.91 -31.26
C SER A 287 -7.66 -2.96 -30.81
N ALA A 288 -7.63 -3.29 -29.52
CA ALA A 288 -6.60 -4.13 -28.89
C ALA A 288 -7.15 -5.16 -27.88
N GLU A 289 -8.44 -5.48 -27.90
CA GLU A 289 -9.03 -6.63 -27.17
C GLU A 289 -8.49 -7.97 -27.71
N LEU A 290 -8.21 -8.92 -26.82
CA LEU A 290 -7.67 -10.25 -27.15
C LEU A 290 -8.38 -11.37 -26.38
N PRO A 291 -8.33 -12.63 -26.84
CA PRO A 291 -8.89 -13.78 -26.11
C PRO A 291 -8.28 -14.02 -24.72
N GLY A 292 -7.03 -13.58 -24.49
CA GLY A 292 -6.38 -13.56 -23.17
C GLY A 292 -6.56 -12.24 -22.38
N ARG A 293 -7.08 -11.17 -23.00
CA ARG A 293 -7.21 -9.82 -22.41
C ARG A 293 -8.47 -9.13 -22.92
N PRO A 294 -9.62 -9.29 -22.23
CA PRO A 294 -10.89 -8.71 -22.64
C PRO A 294 -11.00 -7.22 -22.32
N ALA A 295 -11.85 -6.51 -23.06
CA ALA A 295 -12.31 -5.17 -22.69
C ALA A 295 -13.21 -5.21 -21.44
N SER A 296 -13.66 -4.03 -20.97
CA SER A 296 -14.65 -3.94 -19.91
C SER A 296 -16.00 -4.59 -20.28
N GLU A 297 -16.74 -5.08 -19.29
CA GLU A 297 -18.09 -5.63 -19.47
C GLU A 297 -19.06 -4.58 -20.02
N TYR A 298 -18.91 -3.33 -19.58
CA TYR A 298 -19.72 -2.18 -19.99
C TYR A 298 -18.85 -1.06 -20.57
N PRO A 299 -19.27 -0.42 -21.69
CA PRO A 299 -18.67 0.83 -22.15
C PRO A 299 -19.10 2.00 -21.27
N LEU A 300 -18.30 3.07 -21.27
CA LEU A 300 -18.50 4.28 -20.47
C LEU A 300 -19.83 4.99 -20.75
N ALA A 301 -20.39 4.84 -21.96
CA ALA A 301 -21.69 5.42 -22.35
C ALA A 301 -22.92 4.73 -21.69
N GLN A 302 -22.72 3.60 -21.00
CA GLN A 302 -23.77 2.89 -20.25
C GLN A 302 -23.60 3.12 -18.74
N ARG A 303 -24.39 2.44 -17.89
CA ARG A 303 -24.20 2.44 -16.43
C ARG A 303 -24.00 1.01 -15.95
N ALA A 304 -22.82 0.70 -15.43
CA ALA A 304 -22.55 -0.59 -14.81
C ALA A 304 -23.10 -0.66 -13.35
N PRO A 305 -23.43 -1.87 -12.86
CA PRO A 305 -23.50 -2.17 -11.43
C PRO A 305 -22.11 -2.05 -10.76
N ARG A 306 -22.06 -1.73 -9.46
CA ARG A 306 -20.83 -1.57 -8.65
C ARG A 306 -19.83 -2.72 -8.84
N ALA A 307 -20.30 -3.97 -8.73
CA ALA A 307 -19.47 -5.16 -8.88
C ALA A 307 -19.23 -5.62 -10.35
N ARG A 308 -19.13 -4.69 -11.31
CA ARG A 308 -18.88 -4.94 -12.75
C ARG A 308 -17.83 -3.98 -13.31
N SER A 309 -17.07 -4.43 -14.31
CA SER A 309 -16.04 -3.59 -14.95
C SER A 309 -16.65 -2.55 -15.90
N GLN A 310 -16.17 -1.31 -15.79
CA GLN A 310 -16.53 -0.17 -16.63
C GLN A 310 -15.36 0.81 -16.68
N GLY A 311 -15.08 1.39 -17.85
CA GLY A 311 -13.92 2.25 -18.02
C GLY A 311 -12.62 1.53 -17.65
N VAL A 312 -11.74 2.21 -16.90
CA VAL A 312 -10.47 1.63 -16.39
C VAL A 312 -10.67 0.72 -15.16
N PHE A 313 -11.86 0.66 -14.56
CA PHE A 313 -12.12 -0.15 -13.37
C PHE A 313 -12.39 -1.62 -13.71
N TYR A 314 -11.60 -2.53 -13.11
CA TYR A 314 -11.67 -3.97 -13.29
C TYR A 314 -11.63 -4.68 -11.92
N PRO A 315 -12.75 -4.74 -11.16
CA PRO A 315 -12.78 -5.39 -9.85
C PRO A 315 -12.50 -6.89 -9.99
N SER A 316 -11.68 -7.45 -9.09
CA SER A 316 -11.27 -8.86 -9.15
C SER A 316 -12.40 -9.84 -8.80
N PRO A 317 -12.29 -11.15 -9.12
CA PRO A 317 -13.25 -12.17 -8.68
C PRO A 317 -13.34 -12.38 -7.16
N ALA A 318 -12.50 -11.72 -6.37
CA ALA A 318 -12.62 -11.64 -4.91
C ALA A 318 -13.43 -10.40 -4.50
N TYR A 319 -13.02 -9.21 -4.93
CA TYR A 319 -13.74 -7.97 -4.64
C TYR A 319 -15.17 -7.95 -5.21
N ARG A 320 -15.41 -8.56 -6.38
CA ARG A 320 -16.77 -8.79 -6.94
C ARG A 320 -17.69 -9.67 -6.09
N ARG A 321 -17.18 -10.35 -5.06
CA ARG A 321 -17.97 -11.07 -4.05
C ARG A 321 -18.18 -10.20 -2.81
N PHE A 322 -17.12 -9.59 -2.31
CA PHE A 322 -17.17 -8.58 -1.24
C PHE A 322 -18.23 -7.49 -1.52
N LEU A 323 -18.30 -6.99 -2.77
CA LEU A 323 -19.28 -6.01 -3.26
C LEU A 323 -20.66 -6.60 -3.66
N LYS A 324 -21.01 -7.81 -3.21
CA LYS A 324 -22.30 -8.50 -3.55
C LYS A 324 -22.87 -9.33 -2.40
N ASP A 325 -21.98 -9.95 -1.64
CA ASP A 325 -22.34 -10.74 -0.47
C ASP A 325 -22.76 -9.81 0.68
N ASP A 326 -22.28 -8.55 0.66
CA ASP A 326 -22.67 -7.42 1.52
C ASP A 326 -23.05 -6.19 0.68
N ASP A 327 -24.22 -5.59 0.96
CA ASP A 327 -24.57 -4.21 0.54
C ASP A 327 -23.94 -3.15 1.50
N LYS A 328 -23.13 -3.60 2.47
CA LYS A 328 -22.59 -2.82 3.60
C LYS A 328 -21.05 -2.80 3.70
N SER A 329 -20.33 -3.51 2.84
CA SER A 329 -18.88 -3.81 2.93
C SER A 329 -17.92 -2.63 2.64
N ASP A 330 -18.36 -1.41 2.92
CA ASP A 330 -17.70 -0.16 2.53
C ASP A 330 -17.66 0.90 3.65
N VAL A 331 -17.73 0.46 4.92
CA VAL A 331 -17.62 1.35 6.07
C VAL A 331 -16.16 1.68 6.35
N PHE A 332 -15.56 2.54 5.52
CA PHE A 332 -14.22 3.09 5.74
C PHE A 332 -14.30 4.58 6.13
N ASP A 333 -14.25 4.86 7.44
CA ASP A 333 -14.34 6.24 7.95
C ASP A 333 -13.01 6.98 7.72
N GLN A 334 -12.84 7.53 6.52
CA GLN A 334 -11.65 8.28 6.11
C GLN A 334 -12.00 9.57 5.34
N ASN A 335 -13.23 9.73 4.84
CA ASN A 335 -13.66 10.88 4.04
C ASN A 335 -14.34 11.98 4.89
N PHE A 336 -13.62 12.49 5.89
CA PHE A 336 -14.08 13.62 6.71
C PHE A 336 -13.78 14.96 6.05
N SER A 337 -14.67 15.95 6.16
CA SER A 337 -14.36 17.32 5.72
C SER A 337 -13.48 18.06 6.73
N GLN A 338 -12.82 19.12 6.26
CA GLN A 338 -12.03 20.02 7.11
C GLN A 338 -12.84 20.75 8.19
N ASN A 339 -14.17 20.69 8.15
CA ASN A 339 -15.03 21.19 9.21
C ASN A 339 -15.33 20.11 10.25
N GLU A 340 -15.60 18.85 9.86
CA GLU A 340 -15.78 17.76 10.82
C GLU A 340 -14.53 17.59 11.71
N LEU A 341 -13.35 17.52 11.10
CA LEU A 341 -12.07 17.41 11.82
C LEU A 341 -11.80 18.62 12.75
N ALA A 342 -12.24 19.81 12.36
CA ALA A 342 -12.14 21.01 13.20
C ALA A 342 -13.03 20.96 14.45
N TRP A 343 -14.08 20.14 14.46
CA TRP A 343 -14.95 19.87 15.62
C TRP A 343 -14.64 18.52 16.30
N ASN A 344 -13.47 17.91 16.04
CA ASN A 344 -13.08 16.58 16.53
C ASN A 344 -14.07 15.46 16.13
N ARG A 345 -14.80 15.62 15.03
CA ARG A 345 -15.66 14.58 14.45
C ARG A 345 -14.82 13.72 13.51
N GLY A 346 -13.94 12.91 14.10
CA GLY A 346 -13.20 11.82 13.44
C GLY A 346 -14.11 10.62 13.18
N GLY A 347 -13.59 9.39 13.19
CA GLY A 347 -14.45 8.19 13.09
C GLY A 347 -15.35 8.07 14.32
N SER A 348 -14.73 8.07 15.50
CA SER A 348 -15.32 7.88 16.83
C SER A 348 -16.40 8.86 17.28
N GLN A 349 -16.69 9.88 16.48
CA GLN A 349 -17.52 11.04 16.82
C GLN A 349 -18.42 11.51 15.65
N GLN A 350 -18.71 10.66 14.66
CA GLN A 350 -19.67 10.99 13.59
C GLN A 350 -21.12 11.09 14.09
N ASP A 351 -21.62 10.06 14.78
CA ASP A 351 -23.06 9.92 15.01
C ASP A 351 -23.59 10.75 16.18
N GLU A 352 -23.11 10.56 17.41
CA GLU A 352 -23.56 11.38 18.56
C GLU A 352 -22.75 12.65 18.80
N LYS A 353 -21.65 12.84 18.07
CA LYS A 353 -20.90 14.11 17.96
C LYS A 353 -20.38 14.58 19.33
N GLU A 354 -20.97 15.64 19.89
CA GLU A 354 -20.53 16.21 21.17
C GLU A 354 -21.06 15.45 22.41
N LEU A 355 -21.91 14.43 22.26
CA LEU A 355 -22.41 13.61 23.36
C LEU A 355 -21.40 12.50 23.70
N LYS A 356 -20.73 12.59 24.86
CA LYS A 356 -19.77 11.58 25.31
C LYS A 356 -20.45 10.45 26.10
N GLU A 357 -21.30 10.77 27.08
CA GLU A 357 -21.98 9.78 27.91
C GLU A 357 -23.41 10.22 28.23
N ILE A 358 -24.34 9.26 28.32
CA ILE A 358 -25.68 9.45 28.86
C ILE A 358 -26.24 8.13 29.37
N TYR A 359 -26.57 8.03 30.65
CA TYR A 359 -27.07 6.79 31.25
C TYR A 359 -28.03 7.03 32.42
N LEU A 360 -28.81 6.00 32.73
CA LEU A 360 -29.62 5.89 33.95
C LEU A 360 -28.99 4.86 34.89
N ASP A 361 -28.87 5.22 36.17
CA ASP A 361 -28.52 4.31 37.26
C ASP A 361 -29.78 3.94 38.05
N MET A 362 -29.96 2.65 38.29
CA MET A 362 -31.14 2.06 38.92
C MET A 362 -30.74 1.04 39.99
N GLU A 363 -31.20 1.23 41.22
CA GLU A 363 -31.00 0.26 42.31
C GLU A 363 -32.30 -0.48 42.65
N PHE A 364 -32.18 -1.76 42.98
CA PHE A 364 -33.30 -2.65 43.30
C PHE A 364 -32.95 -3.64 44.43
N PHE A 365 -34.01 -4.08 45.14
CA PHE A 365 -34.01 -5.17 46.14
C PHE A 365 -33.15 -4.89 47.38
N ASP A 366 -33.33 -3.72 48.01
CA ASP A 366 -32.47 -3.20 49.10
C ASP A 366 -31.03 -2.97 48.58
N SER A 367 -30.89 -2.29 47.43
CA SER A 367 -29.61 -2.00 46.77
C SER A 367 -28.73 -3.23 46.45
N ARG A 368 -29.34 -4.42 46.31
CA ARG A 368 -28.62 -5.66 45.96
C ARG A 368 -28.29 -5.77 44.48
N LEU A 369 -29.16 -5.23 43.63
CA LEU A 369 -28.97 -5.16 42.19
C LEU A 369 -28.84 -3.69 41.80
N TRP A 370 -27.69 -3.31 41.28
CA TRP A 370 -27.45 -2.02 40.64
C TRP A 370 -27.37 -2.24 39.12
N VAL A 371 -28.04 -1.40 38.34
CA VAL A 371 -28.07 -1.49 36.86
C VAL A 371 -27.81 -0.11 36.25
N ARG A 372 -26.85 -0.05 35.32
CA ARG A 372 -26.59 1.13 34.47
C ARG A 372 -26.90 0.82 33.02
N ALA A 373 -27.72 1.66 32.39
CA ALA A 373 -28.10 1.53 30.97
C ALA A 373 -27.96 2.87 30.22
N GLY A 374 -27.27 2.85 29.07
CA GLY A 374 -27.03 4.02 28.22
C GLY A 374 -25.61 4.06 27.65
N LYS A 375 -25.23 5.16 26.98
CA LYS A 375 -23.86 5.38 26.47
C LYS A 375 -22.91 5.67 27.63
N GLN A 376 -21.98 4.77 27.88
CA GLN A 376 -21.14 4.76 29.10
C GLN A 376 -19.77 4.11 28.85
N ASN A 377 -18.84 4.35 29.77
CA ASN A 377 -17.62 3.55 29.91
C ASN A 377 -17.79 2.40 30.92
N ILE A 378 -17.30 1.21 30.57
CA ILE A 378 -17.26 -0.01 31.40
C ILE A 378 -15.79 -0.40 31.59
N VAL A 379 -15.23 0.00 32.74
CA VAL A 379 -13.82 -0.26 33.08
C VAL A 379 -13.71 -1.52 33.94
N TRP A 380 -12.98 -2.51 33.43
CA TRP A 380 -12.65 -3.77 34.10
C TRP A 380 -11.17 -3.91 34.46
N GLY A 381 -10.30 -3.07 33.90
CA GLY A 381 -8.89 -2.99 34.26
C GLY A 381 -8.64 -2.26 35.58
N LYS A 382 -7.55 -2.65 36.26
CA LYS A 382 -7.05 -2.03 37.50
C LYS A 382 -5.71 -1.30 37.31
N THR A 383 -5.11 -1.39 36.13
CA THR A 383 -3.82 -0.75 35.78
C THR A 383 -4.02 0.47 34.88
N GLU A 384 -3.21 1.51 35.08
CA GLU A 384 -3.53 2.88 34.60
C GLU A 384 -3.15 3.15 33.13
N LEU A 385 -2.26 2.34 32.52
CA LEU A 385 -1.60 2.70 31.26
C LEU A 385 -1.76 1.66 30.12
N PHE A 386 -2.12 0.40 30.41
CA PHE A 386 -2.42 -0.61 29.38
C PHE A 386 -3.65 -1.45 29.75
N ARG A 387 -4.47 -1.72 28.73
CA ARG A 387 -5.75 -2.43 28.84
C ARG A 387 -5.56 -3.96 28.91
N THR A 388 -5.03 -4.48 30.03
CA THR A 388 -4.73 -5.91 30.21
C THR A 388 -6.00 -6.79 30.19
N THR A 389 -6.99 -6.40 31.00
CA THR A 389 -8.31 -7.04 31.18
C THR A 389 -9.45 -6.15 30.65
N ASP A 390 -9.12 -4.90 30.30
CA ASP A 390 -10.06 -3.80 30.05
C ASP A 390 -10.52 -3.74 28.58
N GLN A 391 -11.32 -4.72 28.14
CA GLN A 391 -11.61 -4.92 26.71
C GLN A 391 -12.89 -4.27 26.18
N PHE A 392 -13.70 -3.59 27.01
CA PHE A 392 -15.03 -3.11 26.61
C PHE A 392 -15.06 -1.84 25.73
N ASN A 393 -14.18 -0.86 25.94
CA ASN A 393 -14.26 0.44 25.28
C ASN A 393 -13.09 0.69 24.30
N PRO A 394 -13.35 0.87 22.99
CA PRO A 394 -12.31 1.22 22.02
C PRO A 394 -11.70 2.60 22.31
N GLN A 395 -10.63 2.95 21.59
CA GLN A 395 -9.81 4.12 21.88
C GLN A 395 -9.73 5.09 20.70
N ASP A 396 -9.98 6.37 20.96
CA ASP A 396 -9.58 7.49 20.12
C ASP A 396 -8.09 7.80 20.38
N LEU A 397 -7.25 7.40 19.43
CA LEU A 397 -5.81 7.63 19.40
C LEU A 397 -5.42 8.80 18.46
N ALA A 398 -6.41 9.54 17.93
CA ALA A 398 -6.20 10.75 17.13
C ALA A 398 -6.03 12.01 18.01
N LEU A 399 -6.34 11.94 19.31
CA LEU A 399 -6.29 13.08 20.26
C LEU A 399 -4.88 13.55 20.68
N ALA A 400 -3.90 12.65 20.74
CA ALA A 400 -2.52 12.91 21.18
C ALA A 400 -1.60 11.72 20.85
N SER A 401 -0.27 11.89 20.86
CA SER A 401 0.66 10.74 20.64
C SER A 401 0.68 9.73 21.80
N LEU A 402 0.29 10.15 23.01
CA LEU A 402 -0.04 9.29 24.16
C LEU A 402 -1.17 9.96 24.96
N PRO A 403 -2.46 9.65 24.66
CA PRO A 403 -3.58 10.13 25.46
C PRO A 403 -3.70 9.35 26.78
N SER A 404 -4.34 9.93 27.79
CA SER A 404 -4.75 9.22 29.00
C SER A 404 -6.01 8.39 28.74
N LEU A 405 -6.12 7.19 29.32
CA LEU A 405 -7.24 6.26 29.11
C LEU A 405 -8.63 6.82 29.51
N GLU A 406 -8.69 7.90 30.29
CA GLU A 406 -9.95 8.62 30.60
C GLU A 406 -10.36 9.63 29.52
N GLU A 407 -9.42 10.06 28.66
CA GLU A 407 -9.63 11.01 27.56
C GLU A 407 -9.78 10.28 26.21
N SER A 408 -9.13 9.13 26.02
CA SER A 408 -9.22 8.32 24.78
C SER A 408 -10.32 7.27 24.75
N ARG A 409 -10.92 6.85 25.87
CA ARG A 409 -11.99 5.84 25.84
C ARG A 409 -13.22 6.35 25.08
N ILE A 410 -13.65 5.58 24.09
CA ILE A 410 -14.92 5.75 23.39
C ILE A 410 -16.00 5.02 24.20
N ALA A 411 -16.91 5.79 24.79
CA ALA A 411 -18.09 5.24 25.48
C ALA A 411 -19.02 4.55 24.48
N LEU A 412 -19.76 3.52 24.90
CA LEU A 412 -20.65 2.73 24.05
C LEU A 412 -22.04 2.56 24.68
N TRP A 413 -23.09 2.51 23.86
CA TRP A 413 -24.45 2.19 24.28
C TRP A 413 -24.50 0.77 24.84
N SER A 414 -24.53 0.65 26.16
CA SER A 414 -24.38 -0.63 26.84
C SER A 414 -25.30 -0.74 28.04
N VAL A 415 -25.49 -1.98 28.51
CA VAL A 415 -26.17 -2.29 29.77
C VAL A 415 -25.26 -3.15 30.64
N ARG A 416 -25.20 -2.82 31.92
CA ARG A 416 -24.56 -3.66 32.93
C ARG A 416 -25.38 -3.75 34.21
N GLY A 417 -25.38 -4.93 34.81
CA GLY A 417 -26.01 -5.20 36.10
C GLY A 417 -25.02 -5.83 37.06
N VAL A 418 -24.90 -5.27 38.26
CA VAL A 418 -24.06 -5.76 39.36
C VAL A 418 -24.97 -6.32 40.44
N TRP A 419 -24.87 -7.62 40.70
CA TRP A 419 -25.55 -8.29 41.81
C TRP A 419 -24.59 -8.51 42.98
N SER A 420 -24.89 -7.90 44.12
CA SER A 420 -24.18 -8.12 45.39
C SER A 420 -24.77 -9.31 46.14
N PHE A 421 -23.90 -10.25 46.52
CA PHE A 421 -24.22 -11.35 47.42
C PHE A 421 -23.82 -11.06 48.88
N TYR A 422 -23.19 -9.91 49.13
CA TYR A 422 -22.49 -9.61 50.39
C TYR A 422 -21.43 -10.70 50.71
N ASP A 423 -21.31 -11.11 51.97
CA ASP A 423 -20.30 -12.08 52.40
C ASP A 423 -20.78 -13.53 52.23
N ILE A 424 -20.04 -14.34 51.48
CA ILE A 424 -20.30 -15.77 51.29
C ILE A 424 -19.25 -16.59 52.05
N GLY A 425 -19.52 -16.84 53.34
CA GLY A 425 -18.66 -17.68 54.18
C GLY A 425 -17.30 -17.03 54.47
N PRO A 426 -16.18 -17.53 53.92
CA PRO A 426 -14.87 -16.90 54.06
C PRO A 426 -14.58 -15.82 53.00
N LEU A 427 -15.51 -15.55 52.07
CA LEU A 427 -15.36 -14.53 51.04
C LEU A 427 -16.18 -13.29 51.41
N GLU A 428 -15.52 -12.14 51.40
CA GLU A 428 -16.08 -10.81 51.66
C GLU A 428 -16.49 -10.15 50.33
N ASP A 429 -17.50 -9.26 50.37
CA ASP A 429 -17.81 -8.34 49.24
C ASP A 429 -18.06 -9.03 47.87
N VAL A 430 -18.71 -10.21 47.85
CA VAL A 430 -18.88 -11.01 46.62
C VAL A 430 -19.90 -10.37 45.67
N ARG A 431 -19.45 -10.03 44.45
CA ARG A 431 -20.24 -9.31 43.43
C ARG A 431 -20.11 -9.96 42.06
N LEU A 432 -21.24 -10.18 41.38
CA LEU A 432 -21.28 -10.60 39.98
C LEU A 432 -21.79 -9.45 39.12
N GLU A 433 -20.93 -8.93 38.25
CA GLU A 433 -21.28 -8.01 37.17
C GLU A 433 -21.51 -8.81 35.89
N ILE A 434 -22.57 -8.47 35.15
CA ILE A 434 -22.83 -8.92 33.78
C ILE A 434 -22.99 -7.67 32.94
N ALA A 435 -22.28 -7.60 31.81
CA ALA A 435 -22.29 -6.45 30.91
C ALA A 435 -22.47 -6.90 29.46
N ALA A 436 -23.20 -6.11 28.67
CA ALA A 436 -23.38 -6.29 27.24
C ALA A 436 -23.26 -4.96 26.51
N ASN A 437 -22.49 -4.95 25.42
CA ASN A 437 -22.54 -3.89 24.43
C ASN A 437 -23.85 -4.04 23.64
N LEU A 438 -24.57 -2.93 23.46
CA LEU A 438 -25.82 -2.85 22.69
C LEU A 438 -25.73 -1.84 21.53
N ASP A 439 -24.54 -1.29 21.31
CA ASP A 439 -24.18 -0.46 20.15
C ASP A 439 -23.98 -1.35 18.90
N ASP A 440 -23.75 -0.74 17.74
CA ASP A 440 -23.05 -1.40 16.63
C ASP A 440 -21.53 -1.40 16.83
N PHE A 441 -20.78 -2.06 15.94
CA PHE A 441 -19.35 -2.29 16.17
C PHE A 441 -18.51 -1.05 15.86
N GLU A 442 -18.00 -0.42 16.93
CA GLU A 442 -17.08 0.71 16.87
C GLU A 442 -15.61 0.26 17.02
N PRO A 443 -14.72 0.54 16.04
CA PRO A 443 -13.30 0.21 16.13
C PRO A 443 -12.50 1.25 16.93
N ALA A 444 -11.21 0.99 17.15
CA ALA A 444 -10.29 2.02 17.64
C ALA A 444 -10.00 3.07 16.55
N ASP A 445 -10.26 4.34 16.84
CA ASP A 445 -10.04 5.45 15.94
C ASP A 445 -8.55 5.86 15.93
N LEU A 446 -7.91 5.67 14.77
CA LEU A 446 -6.51 6.04 14.53
C LEU A 446 -6.38 7.40 13.80
N GLY A 447 -7.51 8.03 13.46
CA GLY A 447 -7.62 9.21 12.61
C GLY A 447 -7.26 8.97 11.13
N ARG A 448 -7.52 9.98 10.31
CA ARG A 448 -7.26 10.04 8.87
C ARG A 448 -5.82 10.49 8.58
N CYS A 449 -5.21 9.97 7.50
CA CYS A 449 -4.01 10.60 6.95
C CYS A 449 -4.28 12.08 6.64
N GLY A 450 -3.61 12.96 7.38
CA GLY A 450 -3.86 14.40 7.35
C GLY A 450 -3.87 15.03 8.73
N GLU A 451 -4.33 14.29 9.74
CA GLU A 451 -4.42 14.78 11.12
C GLU A 451 -3.06 14.81 11.85
N PRO A 452 -2.97 15.50 13.01
CA PRO A 452 -1.69 15.75 13.69
C PRO A 452 -1.10 14.55 14.44
N PHE A 453 -1.94 13.73 15.07
CA PHE A 453 -1.51 12.62 15.93
C PHE A 453 -1.75 11.23 15.31
N THR A 454 -2.47 11.15 14.19
CA THR A 454 -2.70 9.90 13.44
C THR A 454 -1.44 9.08 13.27
N ALA A 455 -1.49 7.81 13.68
CA ALA A 455 -0.37 6.89 13.57
C ALA A 455 0.00 6.63 12.10
N LEU A 456 1.27 6.36 11.83
CA LEU A 456 1.77 6.19 10.46
C LEU A 456 1.21 4.92 9.76
N VAL A 457 0.70 3.95 10.55
CA VAL A 457 -0.08 2.81 10.05
C VAL A 457 -1.45 3.22 9.49
N ALA A 458 -2.11 4.24 10.07
CA ALA A 458 -3.36 4.77 9.51
C ALA A 458 -3.10 5.67 8.29
N CYS A 459 -1.92 6.31 8.20
CA CYS A 459 -1.46 6.89 6.94
C CYS A 459 -1.33 5.83 5.84
N ASN A 460 -0.87 4.62 6.16
CA ASN A 460 -0.86 3.49 5.24
C ASN A 460 -2.29 3.01 4.90
N LYS A 461 -3.24 2.97 5.85
CA LYS A 461 -4.66 2.66 5.57
C LYS A 461 -5.23 3.59 4.50
N THR A 462 -5.12 4.91 4.69
CA THR A 462 -5.56 5.92 3.72
C THR A 462 -4.90 5.73 2.35
N THR A 463 -3.57 5.58 2.32
CA THR A 463 -2.80 5.43 1.07
C THR A 463 -3.17 4.14 0.32
N ALA A 464 -3.44 3.06 1.05
CA ALA A 464 -3.82 1.77 0.48
C ALA A 464 -5.23 1.75 -0.13
N LEU A 465 -6.21 2.38 0.53
CA LEU A 465 -7.58 2.53 0.00
C LEU A 465 -7.58 3.40 -1.27
N TRP A 466 -6.82 4.49 -1.26
CA TRP A 466 -6.63 5.36 -2.44
C TRP A 466 -5.93 4.63 -3.60
N ALA A 467 -4.89 3.84 -3.31
CA ALA A 467 -4.20 3.03 -4.32
C ALA A 467 -5.10 1.94 -4.92
N HIS A 468 -6.02 1.36 -4.14
CA HIS A 468 -6.99 0.39 -4.65
C HIS A 468 -7.95 1.02 -5.66
N GLY A 469 -8.47 2.21 -5.35
CA GLY A 469 -9.33 2.98 -6.26
C GLY A 469 -8.74 3.21 -7.65
N LEU A 470 -7.42 3.39 -7.72
CA LEU A 470 -6.69 3.57 -8.97
C LEU A 470 -6.30 2.26 -9.64
N PHE A 471 -5.74 1.30 -8.89
CA PHE A 471 -5.01 0.16 -9.46
C PHE A 471 -5.51 -1.22 -9.04
N GLY A 472 -6.50 -1.34 -8.15
CA GLY A 472 -7.01 -2.63 -7.66
C GLY A 472 -5.99 -3.42 -6.84
N VAL A 473 -5.13 -2.75 -6.06
CA VAL A 473 -4.13 -3.36 -5.16
C VAL A 473 -4.21 -2.76 -3.75
N ALA A 474 -3.49 -3.33 -2.78
CA ALA A 474 -3.44 -2.88 -1.40
C ALA A 474 -4.73 -3.16 -0.58
N LEU A 475 -5.49 -2.15 -0.14
CA LEU A 475 -6.69 -2.34 0.69
C LEU A 475 -7.96 -1.99 -0.08
N ALA A 476 -8.86 -2.96 -0.22
CA ALA A 476 -10.09 -2.84 -1.01
C ALA A 476 -11.30 -2.28 -0.23
N GLY A 477 -11.23 -2.27 1.10
CA GLY A 477 -12.32 -1.84 1.98
C GLY A 477 -12.16 -2.36 3.41
N GLU A 478 -13.24 -2.27 4.17
CA GLU A 478 -13.30 -2.61 5.60
C GLU A 478 -14.59 -3.38 5.90
N ASN A 479 -14.45 -4.48 6.64
CA ASN A 479 -15.50 -5.43 6.94
C ASN A 479 -15.82 -5.40 8.44
N ARG A 480 -16.82 -4.60 8.82
CA ARG A 480 -17.31 -4.53 10.20
C ARG A 480 -18.40 -5.58 10.44
N PRO A 481 -18.51 -6.15 11.65
CA PRO A 481 -19.62 -7.03 12.03
C PRO A 481 -20.98 -6.37 11.82
N GLU A 482 -22.00 -7.15 11.43
CA GLU A 482 -23.38 -6.66 11.46
C GLU A 482 -23.82 -6.33 12.90
N PRO A 483 -24.65 -5.29 13.11
CA PRO A 483 -25.22 -4.96 14.41
C PRO A 483 -26.02 -6.12 15.01
N TRP A 484 -26.05 -6.20 16.34
CA TRP A 484 -26.63 -7.35 17.06
C TRP A 484 -28.13 -7.60 16.82
N TRP A 485 -28.85 -6.59 16.31
CA TRP A 485 -30.27 -6.67 15.95
C TRP A 485 -30.52 -7.20 14.53
N GLU A 486 -29.47 -7.41 13.73
CA GLU A 486 -29.52 -8.08 12.42
C GLU A 486 -28.91 -9.50 12.51
N ASP A 487 -27.65 -9.61 12.95
CA ASP A 487 -27.04 -10.88 13.37
C ASP A 487 -26.69 -10.87 14.86
N ALA A 488 -27.17 -11.87 15.60
CA ALA A 488 -26.78 -12.08 17.00
C ALA A 488 -25.27 -12.34 17.19
N GLY A 489 -24.54 -12.69 16.12
CA GLY A 489 -23.08 -12.70 16.07
C GLY A 489 -22.42 -11.34 16.31
N GLY A 490 -23.13 -10.21 16.13
CA GLY A 490 -22.66 -8.88 16.49
C GLY A 490 -22.51 -8.67 18.00
N LEU A 491 -23.40 -9.23 18.84
CA LEU A 491 -23.52 -8.91 20.27
C LEU A 491 -22.24 -9.20 21.06
N GLU A 492 -21.70 -8.20 21.75
CA GLU A 492 -20.55 -8.35 22.65
C GLU A 492 -21.00 -8.35 24.11
N TYR A 493 -20.43 -9.23 24.93
CA TYR A 493 -20.84 -9.36 26.32
C TYR A 493 -19.76 -10.01 27.19
N GLY A 494 -19.93 -9.92 28.50
CA GLY A 494 -19.11 -10.63 29.45
C GLY A 494 -19.69 -10.71 30.85
N ALA A 495 -19.02 -11.45 31.71
CA ALA A 495 -19.26 -11.44 33.15
C ALA A 495 -17.96 -11.21 33.93
N ARG A 496 -18.06 -10.49 35.05
CA ARG A 496 -16.98 -10.26 36.02
C ARG A 496 -17.44 -10.66 37.42
N LEU A 497 -16.73 -11.58 38.05
CA LEU A 497 -16.89 -11.93 39.46
C LEU A 497 -15.77 -11.27 40.26
N GLU A 498 -16.11 -10.36 41.16
CA GLU A 498 -15.17 -9.80 42.16
C GLU A 498 -15.51 -10.34 43.56
N PHE A 499 -14.48 -10.64 44.35
CA PHE A 499 -14.61 -11.04 45.75
C PHE A 499 -13.31 -10.76 46.51
N ARG A 500 -13.42 -10.66 47.83
CA ARG A 500 -12.29 -10.39 48.72
C ARG A 500 -12.05 -11.55 49.68
N ALA A 501 -10.77 -11.78 50.01
CA ALA A 501 -10.37 -12.71 51.08
C ALA A 501 -9.36 -12.02 52.01
N GLY A 502 -9.88 -11.35 53.04
CA GLY A 502 -9.10 -10.69 54.10
C GLY A 502 -8.36 -9.43 53.61
N ARG A 503 -7.17 -9.59 53.03
CA ARG A 503 -6.36 -8.48 52.48
C ARG A 503 -6.17 -8.50 50.97
N PHE A 504 -6.67 -9.54 50.30
CA PHE A 504 -6.57 -9.72 48.87
C PHE A 504 -7.93 -9.47 48.21
N SER A 505 -8.02 -8.55 47.25
CA SER A 505 -9.14 -8.53 46.28
C SER A 505 -8.79 -9.45 45.11
N PHE A 506 -9.78 -10.15 44.58
CA PHE A 506 -9.68 -11.00 43.40
C PHE A 506 -10.79 -10.64 42.42
N GLN A 507 -10.46 -10.54 41.13
CA GLN A 507 -11.45 -10.56 40.05
C GLN A 507 -11.16 -11.71 39.09
N ILE A 508 -12.22 -12.31 38.58
CA ILE A 508 -12.21 -13.19 37.40
C ILE A 508 -13.19 -12.59 36.41
N SER A 509 -12.78 -12.38 35.17
CA SER A 509 -13.63 -11.81 34.13
C SER A 509 -13.53 -12.62 32.84
N ASP A 510 -14.63 -12.76 32.12
CA ASP A 510 -14.70 -13.42 30.83
C ASP A 510 -15.46 -12.51 29.86
N PHE A 511 -14.79 -12.08 28.79
CA PHE A 511 -15.34 -11.19 27.76
C PHE A 511 -15.33 -11.88 26.40
N PHE A 512 -16.45 -11.77 25.69
CA PHE A 512 -16.65 -12.28 24.34
C PHE A 512 -17.13 -11.16 23.43
N GLY A 513 -16.18 -10.61 22.67
CA GLY A 513 -16.35 -9.45 21.79
C GLY A 513 -15.34 -9.49 20.65
N TYR A 514 -15.29 -8.43 19.87
CA TYR A 514 -14.33 -8.26 18.80
C TYR A 514 -12.99 -7.71 19.32
N GLU A 515 -12.03 -7.56 18.42
CA GLU A 515 -10.79 -6.85 18.68
C GLU A 515 -10.90 -5.45 18.09
N ASP A 516 -10.60 -4.41 18.88
CA ASP A 516 -10.74 -3.00 18.49
C ASP A 516 -9.92 -2.63 17.24
N PHE A 517 -8.88 -3.42 16.93
CA PHE A 517 -7.99 -3.24 15.79
C PHE A 517 -8.21 -4.32 14.71
N PRO A 518 -8.27 -3.95 13.41
CA PRO A 518 -8.46 -4.93 12.35
C PRO A 518 -7.16 -5.68 12.03
N TYR A 519 -7.29 -6.92 11.59
CA TYR A 519 -6.24 -7.60 10.84
C TYR A 519 -6.51 -7.48 9.33
N VAL A 520 -5.47 -7.58 8.50
CA VAL A 520 -5.65 -7.55 7.04
C VAL A 520 -5.96 -8.95 6.52
N GLU A 521 -7.18 -9.16 6.05
CA GLU A 521 -7.61 -10.40 5.42
C GLU A 521 -7.37 -10.34 3.92
N ARG A 522 -6.48 -11.19 3.41
CA ARG A 522 -6.19 -11.28 1.96
C ARG A 522 -7.34 -11.95 1.21
N ILE A 523 -8.08 -11.15 0.44
CA ILE A 523 -9.16 -11.65 -0.43
C ILE A 523 -8.63 -12.17 -1.78
N THR A 524 -7.51 -11.62 -2.29
CA THR A 524 -6.81 -12.17 -3.47
C THR A 524 -5.30 -11.89 -3.48
N SER A 525 -4.59 -12.63 -4.34
CA SER A 525 -3.20 -12.35 -4.73
C SER A 525 -3.06 -12.50 -6.24
N TYR A 526 -2.38 -11.54 -6.86
CA TYR A 526 -2.15 -11.51 -8.30
C TYR A 526 -0.86 -12.25 -8.65
N HIS A 527 -0.92 -13.07 -9.70
CA HIS A 527 0.24 -13.69 -10.34
C HIS A 527 -0.20 -14.38 -11.63
N ARG A 528 0.73 -14.52 -12.58
CA ARG A 528 0.53 -15.30 -13.80
C ARG A 528 0.28 -16.77 -13.45
N ARG A 529 -0.97 -17.22 -13.36
CA ARG A 529 -1.29 -18.62 -13.02
C ARG A 529 -1.29 -19.51 -14.24
N VAL A 530 -0.46 -20.55 -14.20
CA VAL A 530 -0.40 -21.59 -15.22
C VAL A 530 -0.26 -22.98 -14.60
N ASP A 531 -0.61 -23.97 -15.39
CA ASP A 531 -0.36 -25.39 -15.16
C ASP A 531 1.15 -25.67 -15.16
N LEU A 532 1.67 -26.30 -14.09
CA LEU A 532 3.13 -26.48 -13.93
C LEU A 532 3.72 -27.60 -14.81
N GLN A 533 2.90 -28.42 -15.47
CA GLN A 533 3.34 -29.45 -16.40
C GLN A 533 3.40 -28.93 -17.84
N THR A 534 2.43 -28.10 -18.23
CA THR A 534 2.24 -27.65 -19.62
C THR A 534 2.45 -26.15 -19.83
N GLY A 535 2.34 -25.30 -18.82
CA GLY A 535 2.37 -23.85 -18.99
C GLY A 535 1.03 -23.24 -19.46
N ARG A 536 -0.03 -24.04 -19.60
CA ARG A 536 -1.39 -23.56 -19.96
C ARG A 536 -1.98 -22.65 -18.88
N PRO A 537 -2.75 -21.61 -19.24
CA PRO A 537 -3.31 -20.67 -18.28
C PRO A 537 -4.40 -21.28 -17.40
N LEU A 538 -4.32 -21.00 -16.09
CA LEU A 538 -5.27 -21.44 -15.07
C LEU A 538 -6.16 -20.30 -14.57
N ARG A 539 -7.39 -20.64 -14.18
CA ARG A 539 -8.27 -19.71 -13.46
C ARG A 539 -7.72 -19.36 -12.07
N GLN A 540 -8.05 -18.16 -11.58
CA GLN A 540 -7.61 -17.62 -10.28
C GLN A 540 -7.83 -18.56 -9.08
N ARG A 541 -8.82 -19.48 -9.14
CA ARG A 541 -9.17 -20.41 -8.05
C ARG A 541 -8.56 -21.81 -8.17
N SER A 542 -7.79 -22.15 -9.20
CA SER A 542 -7.15 -23.49 -9.29
C SER A 542 -5.98 -23.60 -8.31
N GLU A 543 -5.81 -24.77 -7.68
CA GLU A 543 -4.71 -25.06 -6.75
C GLU A 543 -3.44 -25.46 -7.51
N THR A 544 -2.36 -24.70 -7.34
CA THR A 544 -1.08 -24.92 -8.05
C THR A 544 -0.39 -26.25 -7.77
N ARG A 545 -0.79 -26.97 -6.70
CA ARG A 545 -0.19 -28.24 -6.26
C ARG A 545 -0.37 -29.40 -7.25
N ARG A 546 -1.44 -29.38 -8.05
CA ARG A 546 -1.74 -30.39 -9.08
C ARG A 546 -2.47 -29.72 -10.23
N GLY A 547 -1.70 -29.21 -11.18
CA GLY A 547 -2.24 -28.57 -12.39
C GLY A 547 -3.30 -29.44 -13.05
N GLY A 548 -4.51 -28.88 -13.20
CA GLY A 548 -5.65 -29.57 -13.78
C GLY A 548 -5.80 -29.34 -15.28
N CYS A 549 -5.10 -28.37 -15.87
CA CYS A 549 -5.33 -27.92 -17.25
C CYS A 549 -4.24 -28.45 -18.18
N ILE A 550 -4.28 -29.75 -18.48
CA ILE A 550 -3.26 -30.40 -19.31
C ILE A 550 -3.63 -30.32 -20.80
N ASP A 551 -4.88 -30.60 -21.19
CA ASP A 551 -5.30 -30.60 -22.61
C ASP A 551 -6.17 -29.38 -23.00
N GLY A 552 -6.49 -28.51 -22.05
CA GLY A 552 -7.31 -27.32 -22.29
C GLY A 552 -8.83 -27.53 -22.16
N THR A 553 -9.29 -28.75 -21.82
CA THR A 553 -10.72 -29.07 -21.66
C THR A 553 -11.22 -29.04 -20.20
N GLN A 554 -10.30 -29.00 -19.23
CA GLN A 554 -10.63 -29.15 -17.82
C GLN A 554 -11.19 -27.85 -17.19
N SER A 555 -12.04 -27.99 -16.16
CA SER A 555 -12.69 -26.86 -15.50
C SER A 555 -11.74 -25.89 -14.76
N ASP A 556 -10.47 -26.23 -14.62
CA ASP A 556 -9.42 -25.39 -14.01
C ASP A 556 -8.65 -24.53 -15.01
N CYS A 557 -8.80 -24.78 -16.31
CA CYS A 557 -8.32 -23.88 -17.35
C CYS A 557 -8.96 -22.51 -17.20
N LEU A 558 -8.21 -21.45 -17.54
CA LEU A 558 -8.78 -20.13 -17.72
C LEU A 558 -9.78 -20.18 -18.90
N PRO A 559 -11.00 -19.62 -18.80
CA PRO A 559 -12.06 -19.83 -19.81
C PRO A 559 -11.91 -18.91 -21.03
N ILE A 560 -10.69 -18.84 -21.56
CA ILE A 560 -10.41 -18.40 -22.94
C ILE A 560 -11.22 -19.31 -23.86
N THR A 561 -11.93 -18.75 -24.84
CA THR A 561 -12.81 -19.52 -25.73
C THR A 561 -12.01 -20.56 -26.52
N SER A 562 -12.17 -21.83 -26.16
CA SER A 562 -11.23 -22.88 -26.53
C SER A 562 -11.31 -23.28 -28.02
N ALA A 563 -10.19 -23.13 -28.72
CA ALA A 563 -9.82 -23.84 -29.94
C ALA A 563 -10.80 -23.82 -31.14
N GLN A 564 -11.76 -22.89 -31.18
CA GLN A 564 -12.87 -22.93 -32.14
C GLN A 564 -12.52 -22.56 -33.60
N THR A 565 -11.26 -22.21 -33.88
CA THR A 565 -10.78 -21.81 -35.22
C THR A 565 -9.47 -22.48 -35.68
N LEU A 566 -8.76 -23.23 -34.83
CA LEU A 566 -7.48 -23.87 -35.18
C LEU A 566 -7.54 -25.40 -35.31
N ASN A 567 -8.50 -26.06 -34.65
CA ASN A 567 -8.72 -27.50 -34.83
C ASN A 567 -9.51 -27.75 -36.12
N GLY A 568 -8.82 -27.96 -37.24
CA GLY A 568 -9.37 -28.14 -38.60
C GLY A 568 -10.16 -29.44 -38.87
N ASN A 569 -11.01 -29.86 -37.92
CA ASN A 569 -11.80 -31.09 -37.98
C ASN A 569 -13.32 -30.86 -38.11
N ASP A 570 -13.79 -29.62 -38.30
CA ASP A 570 -15.17 -29.37 -38.73
C ASP A 570 -15.32 -29.73 -40.23
N PRO A 571 -16.18 -30.69 -40.62
CA PRO A 571 -16.38 -31.07 -42.02
C PRO A 571 -16.91 -29.94 -42.93
N GLY A 572 -17.34 -28.80 -42.37
CA GLY A 572 -17.68 -27.59 -43.12
C GLY A 572 -16.48 -26.74 -43.56
N ALA A 573 -15.28 -26.93 -42.98
CA ALA A 573 -14.08 -26.09 -43.20
C ALA A 573 -13.35 -26.38 -44.53
N GLY A 574 -14.06 -26.20 -45.65
CA GLY A 574 -13.61 -26.54 -47.00
C GLY A 574 -12.52 -25.64 -47.59
N GLY A 575 -11.26 -25.83 -47.16
CA GLY A 575 -10.07 -25.59 -47.97
C GLY A 575 -9.58 -24.13 -48.16
N ALA A 576 -8.48 -23.80 -47.48
CA ALA A 576 -7.43 -22.86 -47.91
C ALA A 576 -7.79 -21.39 -48.28
N ASN A 577 -9.05 -20.95 -48.13
CA ASN A 577 -9.48 -19.57 -48.44
C ASN A 577 -10.47 -18.97 -47.42
N SER A 578 -10.89 -19.72 -46.40
CA SER A 578 -11.67 -19.17 -45.29
C SER A 578 -10.74 -18.38 -44.37
N GLY A 579 -10.62 -17.07 -44.60
CA GLY A 579 -9.93 -16.18 -43.68
C GLY A 579 -10.58 -16.30 -42.30
N ALA A 580 -9.81 -16.75 -41.31
CA ALA A 580 -10.26 -16.73 -39.93
C ALA A 580 -10.62 -15.28 -39.58
N THR A 581 -11.89 -15.04 -39.25
CA THR A 581 -12.30 -13.75 -38.70
C THR A 581 -11.43 -13.45 -37.48
N PRO A 582 -11.13 -12.17 -37.20
CA PRO A 582 -10.69 -11.81 -35.86
C PRO A 582 -11.66 -12.40 -34.83
N PRO A 583 -11.22 -12.67 -33.59
CA PRO A 583 -12.19 -12.68 -32.49
C PRO A 583 -12.98 -11.37 -32.61
N GLY A 584 -14.29 -11.48 -32.82
CA GLY A 584 -15.16 -10.31 -32.74
C GLY A 584 -15.07 -9.73 -31.32
N PRO A 585 -15.42 -8.45 -31.12
CA PRO A 585 -15.52 -7.91 -29.76
C PRO A 585 -16.36 -8.86 -28.92
N PHE A 586 -15.80 -9.35 -27.82
CA PHE A 586 -16.43 -10.44 -27.07
C PHE A 586 -17.82 -10.02 -26.58
N ASP A 587 -18.80 -10.92 -26.66
CA ASP A 587 -20.07 -10.67 -26.00
C ASP A 587 -19.87 -10.48 -24.49
N THR A 588 -20.75 -9.70 -23.86
CA THR A 588 -20.63 -9.33 -22.45
C THR A 588 -20.56 -10.56 -21.54
N ASP A 589 -21.25 -11.65 -21.90
CA ASP A 589 -21.22 -12.93 -21.16
C ASP A 589 -19.84 -13.62 -21.24
N SER A 590 -19.11 -13.48 -22.34
CA SER A 590 -17.77 -14.02 -22.53
C SER A 590 -16.71 -13.16 -21.84
N ARG A 591 -16.80 -11.82 -21.96
CA ARG A 591 -15.98 -10.88 -21.16
C ARG A 591 -16.16 -11.15 -19.67
N GLN A 592 -17.41 -11.22 -19.21
CA GLN A 592 -17.76 -11.56 -17.83
C GLN A 592 -17.11 -12.88 -17.40
N ARG A 593 -17.31 -13.98 -18.13
CA ARG A 593 -16.80 -15.31 -17.73
C ARG A 593 -15.28 -15.35 -17.60
N LEU A 594 -14.56 -14.63 -18.46
CA LEU A 594 -13.11 -14.51 -18.39
C LEU A 594 -12.69 -13.65 -17.19
N LEU A 595 -13.26 -12.46 -17.04
CA LEU A 595 -12.99 -11.53 -15.94
C LEU A 595 -13.34 -12.12 -14.56
N GLU A 596 -14.39 -12.94 -14.45
CA GLU A 596 -14.78 -13.65 -13.22
C GLU A 596 -13.83 -14.82 -12.84
N ASN A 597 -12.81 -15.10 -13.67
CA ASN A 597 -11.83 -16.18 -13.45
C ASN A 597 -10.37 -15.73 -13.58
N TYR A 598 -10.10 -14.47 -13.91
CA TYR A 598 -8.77 -14.01 -14.34
C TYR A 598 -7.76 -13.84 -13.18
N PRO A 599 -6.48 -14.26 -13.33
CA PRO A 599 -5.53 -14.35 -12.21
C PRO A 599 -4.63 -13.12 -12.03
N SER A 600 -4.44 -12.30 -13.07
CA SER A 600 -3.54 -11.13 -13.07
C SER A 600 -4.34 -9.82 -12.89
N ASN A 601 -3.68 -8.74 -12.47
CA ASN A 601 -4.34 -7.47 -12.27
C ASN A 601 -4.54 -6.71 -13.60
N ILE A 602 -5.77 -6.74 -14.12
CA ILE A 602 -6.13 -6.02 -15.34
C ILE A 602 -6.24 -4.52 -15.09
N GLN A 603 -6.66 -4.08 -13.90
CA GLN A 603 -6.85 -2.67 -13.59
C GLN A 603 -5.52 -1.90 -13.65
N ILE A 604 -4.47 -2.37 -12.97
CA ILE A 604 -3.15 -1.72 -13.02
C ILE A 604 -2.56 -1.74 -14.44
N PHE A 605 -2.73 -2.82 -15.20
CA PHE A 605 -2.31 -2.89 -16.60
C PHE A 605 -3.05 -1.85 -17.47
N SER A 606 -4.38 -1.76 -17.31
CA SER A 606 -5.21 -0.81 -18.05
C SER A 606 -4.94 0.65 -17.66
N ALA A 607 -4.61 0.93 -16.39
CA ALA A 607 -4.24 2.26 -15.91
C ALA A 607 -2.87 2.71 -16.43
N ILE A 608 -1.84 1.84 -16.38
CA ILE A 608 -0.51 2.14 -16.94
C ILE A 608 -0.63 2.34 -18.47
N CYS A 609 -1.37 1.47 -19.16
CA CYS A 609 -1.66 1.62 -20.59
C CYS A 609 -2.39 2.95 -20.89
N ALA A 610 -3.44 3.28 -20.13
CA ALA A 610 -4.20 4.51 -20.30
C ALA A 610 -3.34 5.78 -20.21
N THR A 611 -2.30 5.79 -19.36
CA THR A 611 -1.37 6.93 -19.23
C THR A 611 -0.41 7.12 -20.40
N SER A 612 -0.29 6.15 -21.31
CA SER A 612 0.62 6.18 -22.46
C SER A 612 -0.06 6.06 -23.83
N ILE A 613 -1.37 6.32 -23.92
CA ILE A 613 -2.07 6.44 -25.21
C ILE A 613 -1.52 7.65 -25.97
N GLY A 614 -1.26 7.51 -27.26
CA GLY A 614 -0.76 8.60 -28.12
C GLY A 614 0.76 8.77 -28.16
N PHE A 615 1.52 7.97 -27.39
CA PHE A 615 2.99 8.05 -27.29
C PHE A 615 3.76 7.74 -28.59
N SER A 616 3.09 7.34 -29.66
CA SER A 616 3.68 6.76 -30.87
C SER A 616 2.98 7.25 -32.13
N ASP A 617 3.71 7.95 -33.00
CA ASP A 617 3.25 8.38 -34.33
C ASP A 617 2.80 7.22 -35.22
N ALA A 618 3.33 6.01 -34.99
CA ALA A 618 3.05 4.83 -35.78
C ALA A 618 1.70 4.16 -35.43
N ASP A 619 1.27 4.29 -34.17
CA ASP A 619 -0.07 3.92 -33.73
C ASP A 619 -0.48 4.76 -32.50
N PRO A 620 -1.11 5.94 -32.70
CA PRO A 620 -1.55 6.78 -31.59
C PRO A 620 -2.76 6.20 -30.84
N THR A 621 -3.39 5.13 -31.36
CA THR A 621 -4.49 4.43 -30.68
C THR A 621 -4.02 3.32 -29.73
N ALA A 622 -2.73 2.93 -29.82
CA ALA A 622 -2.09 2.02 -28.89
C ALA A 622 -1.37 2.75 -27.75
N CYS A 623 -1.20 2.04 -26.64
CA CYS A 623 -0.35 2.45 -25.52
C CYS A 623 1.00 1.71 -25.54
N GLY A 624 1.93 2.08 -24.66
CA GLY A 624 3.26 1.46 -24.57
C GLY A 624 3.23 -0.06 -24.36
N GLN A 625 2.17 -0.59 -23.75
CA GLN A 625 1.99 -2.03 -23.51
C GLN A 625 1.21 -2.74 -24.63
N SER A 626 0.30 -2.06 -25.33
CA SER A 626 -0.53 -2.66 -26.39
C SER A 626 0.04 -2.52 -27.80
N VAL A 627 1.12 -1.74 -27.99
CA VAL A 627 1.83 -1.61 -29.27
C VAL A 627 2.32 -2.97 -29.80
N PHE A 628 2.65 -3.90 -28.89
CA PHE A 628 3.02 -5.29 -29.20
C PHE A 628 1.89 -6.11 -29.85
N ASN A 629 0.65 -5.62 -29.78
CA ASN A 629 -0.54 -6.18 -30.45
C ASN A 629 -1.07 -5.28 -31.59
N SER A 630 -0.36 -4.20 -31.95
CA SER A 630 -0.89 -3.21 -32.92
C SER A 630 -1.09 -3.79 -34.32
N GLN A 631 -2.32 -3.60 -34.81
CA GLN A 631 -2.80 -4.05 -36.12
C GLN A 631 -2.60 -3.01 -37.24
N ILE A 632 -1.90 -1.90 -36.97
CA ILE A 632 -1.57 -0.89 -37.98
C ILE A 632 -0.37 -1.38 -38.82
N SER A 633 -0.36 -1.06 -40.12
CA SER A 633 0.72 -1.50 -41.01
C SER A 633 1.91 -0.56 -40.98
N VAL A 634 3.10 -1.14 -40.84
CA VAL A 634 4.41 -0.46 -40.78
C VAL A 634 4.65 0.45 -42.00
N PHE A 635 4.08 0.11 -43.15
CA PHE A 635 4.24 0.88 -44.39
C PHE A 635 3.11 1.89 -44.65
N SER A 636 2.13 2.01 -43.75
CA SER A 636 0.96 2.88 -43.91
C SER A 636 1.08 4.26 -43.23
N VAL A 637 2.30 4.72 -42.98
CA VAL A 637 2.62 6.04 -42.38
C VAL A 637 2.34 7.18 -43.37
N THR A 638 1.07 7.42 -43.66
CA THR A 638 0.55 8.60 -44.36
C THR A 638 -0.89 8.82 -43.88
N VAL A 639 -1.09 9.89 -43.10
CA VAL A 639 -2.34 10.16 -42.38
C VAL A 639 -3.56 10.23 -43.32
N GLY A 640 -4.67 9.61 -42.91
CA GLY A 640 -6.01 10.00 -43.37
C GLY A 640 -6.97 8.92 -43.87
N ASN A 641 -6.63 7.63 -43.86
CA ASN A 641 -7.60 6.59 -44.24
C ASN A 641 -7.38 5.24 -43.52
N PRO A 642 -8.22 4.84 -42.55
CA PRO A 642 -8.05 3.57 -41.84
C PRO A 642 -8.34 2.39 -42.76
N THR A 643 -7.39 1.46 -42.88
CA THR A 643 -7.59 0.21 -43.62
C THR A 643 -8.73 -0.61 -42.98
N PRO A 644 -9.65 -1.20 -43.77
CA PRO A 644 -10.74 -2.03 -43.25
C PRO A 644 -10.19 -3.18 -42.41
N VAL A 645 -10.80 -3.45 -41.26
CA VAL A 645 -10.31 -4.41 -40.26
C VAL A 645 -10.08 -5.80 -40.86
N ALA A 646 -10.97 -6.25 -41.75
CA ALA A 646 -10.85 -7.53 -42.47
C ALA A 646 -9.58 -7.66 -43.35
N ASN A 647 -8.94 -6.54 -43.70
CA ASN A 647 -7.74 -6.52 -44.54
C ASN A 647 -6.43 -6.29 -43.74
N ARG A 648 -6.49 -6.04 -42.42
CA ARG A 648 -5.29 -5.76 -41.61
C ARG A 648 -4.43 -6.99 -41.36
N LYS A 649 -5.07 -8.14 -41.08
CA LYS A 649 -4.41 -9.45 -40.79
C LYS A 649 -3.61 -10.08 -41.95
N ALA A 650 -3.49 -9.41 -43.10
CA ALA A 650 -2.80 -9.92 -44.29
C ALA A 650 -1.57 -9.10 -44.73
N GLY A 651 -1.18 -8.08 -43.95
CA GLY A 651 -0.05 -7.19 -44.26
C GLY A 651 1.00 -7.12 -43.17
N ASP A 652 2.07 -6.37 -43.41
CA ASP A 652 3.14 -6.15 -42.45
C ASP A 652 2.67 -5.19 -41.33
N SER A 653 2.14 -5.75 -40.24
CA SER A 653 1.70 -5.00 -39.05
C SER A 653 2.83 -4.71 -38.08
N ILE A 654 2.62 -3.74 -37.18
CA ILE A 654 3.54 -3.43 -36.07
C ILE A 654 3.69 -4.65 -35.15
N SER A 655 2.60 -5.35 -34.79
CA SER A 655 2.66 -6.63 -34.06
C SER A 655 3.58 -7.65 -34.73
N SER A 656 3.43 -7.84 -36.04
CA SER A 656 4.20 -8.81 -36.81
C SER A 656 5.68 -8.43 -36.93
N LEU A 657 5.98 -7.14 -37.12
CA LEU A 657 7.35 -6.63 -37.08
C LEU A 657 8.02 -6.90 -35.73
N LEU A 658 7.32 -6.65 -34.61
CA LEU A 658 7.83 -6.85 -33.26
C LEU A 658 8.09 -8.33 -32.96
N ALA A 659 7.12 -9.20 -33.24
CA ALA A 659 7.27 -10.65 -33.09
C ALA A 659 8.45 -11.20 -33.91
N ASN A 660 8.58 -10.78 -35.17
CA ASN A 660 9.69 -11.21 -36.02
C ASN A 660 11.03 -10.57 -35.64
N ALA A 661 11.06 -9.35 -35.07
CA ALA A 661 12.28 -8.74 -34.56
C ALA A 661 12.85 -9.53 -33.37
N ILE A 662 12.01 -9.95 -32.41
CA ILE A 662 12.48 -10.78 -31.29
C ILE A 662 12.83 -12.22 -31.68
N ALA A 663 12.29 -12.74 -32.79
CA ALA A 663 12.75 -13.97 -33.44
C ALA A 663 14.14 -13.85 -34.11
N GLY A 664 14.71 -12.64 -34.16
CA GLY A 664 15.96 -12.36 -34.89
C GLY A 664 15.83 -12.44 -36.42
N ASN A 665 14.60 -12.34 -36.95
CA ASN A 665 14.29 -12.51 -38.37
C ASN A 665 15.07 -11.51 -39.24
N SER A 666 15.75 -12.01 -40.27
CA SER A 666 16.62 -11.21 -41.16
C SER A 666 15.89 -10.12 -41.96
N ARG A 667 14.59 -10.30 -42.27
CA ARG A 667 13.77 -9.26 -42.91
C ARG A 667 13.32 -8.20 -41.91
N ALA A 668 12.85 -8.62 -40.73
CA ALA A 668 12.43 -7.70 -39.67
C ALA A 668 13.61 -6.82 -39.23
N ARG A 669 14.79 -7.43 -39.09
CA ARG A 669 16.08 -6.75 -38.88
C ARG A 669 16.37 -5.70 -39.94
N ALA A 670 16.22 -6.01 -41.23
CA ALA A 670 16.51 -5.06 -42.31
C ALA A 670 15.55 -3.86 -42.32
N ILE A 671 14.26 -4.08 -42.05
CA ILE A 671 13.26 -3.00 -41.95
C ILE A 671 13.48 -2.17 -40.67
N ALA A 672 13.79 -2.81 -39.54
CA ALA A 672 14.11 -2.09 -38.31
C ALA A 672 15.41 -1.28 -38.41
N GLN A 673 16.42 -1.79 -39.12
CA GLN A 673 17.67 -1.05 -39.42
C GLN A 673 17.40 0.21 -40.24
N LEU A 674 16.55 0.12 -41.26
CA LEU A 674 16.21 1.25 -42.13
C LEU A 674 15.25 2.25 -41.45
N GLY A 675 14.35 1.78 -40.58
CA GLY A 675 13.32 2.58 -39.93
C GLY A 675 13.71 3.22 -38.59
N PHE A 676 14.52 2.55 -37.76
CA PHE A 676 14.76 2.97 -36.37
C PHE A 676 16.22 3.11 -35.95
N THR A 677 17.20 2.83 -36.82
CA THR A 677 18.63 2.98 -36.47
C THR A 677 19.43 3.73 -37.52
N SER A 678 18.75 4.43 -38.45
CA SER A 678 19.38 5.14 -39.58
C SER A 678 20.45 4.29 -40.30
N GLY A 679 20.13 3.01 -40.54
CA GLY A 679 20.98 2.03 -41.20
C GLY A 679 22.03 1.34 -40.31
N ALA A 680 22.18 1.71 -39.04
CA ALA A 680 23.12 1.07 -38.13
C ALA A 680 22.69 -0.37 -37.79
N VAL A 681 23.62 -1.32 -37.79
CA VAL A 681 23.30 -2.74 -37.61
C VAL A 681 22.68 -2.98 -36.21
N ILE A 682 21.52 -3.63 -36.14
CA ILE A 682 20.98 -4.18 -34.87
C ILE A 682 21.58 -5.59 -34.62
N PRO A 683 22.08 -5.91 -33.41
CA PRO A 683 22.76 -7.19 -33.11
C PRO A 683 21.80 -8.32 -32.66
N PHE A 684 20.87 -8.73 -33.52
CA PHE A 684 20.03 -9.90 -33.24
C PHE A 684 20.76 -11.25 -33.37
N VAL A 685 20.32 -12.20 -32.57
CA VAL A 685 20.61 -13.64 -32.64
C VAL A 685 19.42 -14.33 -33.32
N PRO A 686 19.55 -14.92 -34.52
CA PRO A 686 18.47 -15.71 -35.10
C PRO A 686 18.18 -16.94 -34.22
N LEU A 687 16.91 -17.17 -33.88
CA LEU A 687 16.48 -18.39 -33.17
C LEU A 687 16.59 -19.63 -34.08
N ASN A 688 16.61 -20.84 -33.51
CA ASN A 688 16.72 -22.07 -34.29
C ASN A 688 15.36 -22.59 -34.74
N GLU A 689 15.39 -23.64 -35.57
CA GLU A 689 14.22 -24.44 -35.91
C GLU A 689 14.39 -25.81 -35.27
N ASP A 690 13.66 -26.05 -34.18
CA ASP A 690 13.70 -27.27 -33.40
C ASP A 690 12.59 -28.26 -33.81
N PRO A 691 12.65 -29.55 -33.38
CA PRO A 691 11.87 -30.61 -34.02
C PRO A 691 10.35 -30.55 -33.85
N CYS A 692 9.83 -29.69 -32.95
CA CYS A 692 8.40 -29.51 -32.72
C CYS A 692 7.85 -28.12 -33.11
N ASP A 693 8.70 -27.23 -33.59
CA ASP A 693 8.30 -25.93 -34.13
C ASP A 693 7.33 -26.14 -35.29
N ARG A 694 6.33 -25.26 -35.41
CA ARG A 694 5.21 -25.39 -36.37
C ARG A 694 4.32 -26.61 -36.15
N PHE A 695 4.43 -27.34 -35.05
CA PHE A 695 3.43 -28.35 -34.69
C PHE A 695 2.71 -27.91 -33.42
N PHE A 696 1.51 -28.44 -33.20
CA PHE A 696 0.82 -28.29 -31.93
C PHE A 696 1.39 -29.30 -30.93
N SER A 697 1.56 -28.86 -29.69
CA SER A 697 1.99 -29.69 -28.58
C SER A 697 0.99 -30.82 -28.32
N ASP A 698 1.51 -32.00 -28.00
CA ASP A 698 0.71 -33.13 -27.52
C ASP A 698 0.39 -33.04 -26.01
N ASN A 699 0.81 -31.96 -25.35
CA ASN A 699 0.68 -31.67 -23.91
C ASN A 699 1.41 -32.68 -22.99
N ASN A 700 2.24 -33.55 -23.57
CA ASN A 700 3.03 -34.57 -22.87
C ASN A 700 4.54 -34.42 -23.15
N GLY A 701 4.95 -33.29 -23.73
CA GLY A 701 6.34 -32.97 -24.03
C GLY A 701 6.80 -33.42 -25.42
N GLY A 702 5.89 -33.53 -26.36
CA GLY A 702 6.19 -33.70 -27.77
C GLY A 702 5.15 -33.01 -28.65
N CYS A 703 5.15 -33.37 -29.93
CA CYS A 703 4.22 -32.85 -30.91
C CYS A 703 3.72 -33.98 -31.81
N THR A 704 2.41 -34.00 -32.09
CA THR A 704 1.88 -34.93 -33.08
C THR A 704 2.10 -34.36 -34.48
N GLY A 705 3.04 -34.93 -35.24
CA GLY A 705 3.43 -34.52 -36.59
C GLY A 705 2.37 -34.76 -37.68
N VAL A 706 1.10 -34.53 -37.36
CA VAL A 706 -0.10 -34.76 -38.20
C VAL A 706 -0.71 -33.43 -38.64
N VAL A 707 -0.57 -32.36 -37.84
CA VAL A 707 -1.08 -31.02 -38.16
C VAL A 707 0.04 -29.99 -37.99
N ALA A 708 0.50 -29.43 -39.10
CA ALA A 708 1.43 -28.30 -39.10
C ALA A 708 0.66 -26.97 -39.02
N ARG A 709 1.13 -26.04 -38.18
CA ARG A 709 0.71 -24.65 -38.13
C ARG A 709 0.92 -24.01 -39.51
N THR A 710 -0.06 -23.22 -39.95
CA THR A 710 0.03 -22.44 -41.19
C THR A 710 -0.03 -20.95 -40.84
N SER A 711 1.10 -20.37 -40.42
CA SER A 711 1.18 -18.94 -40.15
C SER A 711 1.03 -18.14 -41.45
N VAL A 712 0.13 -17.15 -41.45
CA VAL A 712 -0.20 -16.33 -42.60
C VAL A 712 0.33 -14.92 -42.37
N SER A 713 1.49 -14.60 -42.93
CA SER A 713 2.02 -13.23 -42.94
C SER A 713 2.77 -12.91 -44.24
N ALA A 714 2.75 -11.65 -44.66
CA ALA A 714 3.42 -11.20 -45.89
C ALA A 714 4.95 -11.44 -45.84
N TRP A 715 5.54 -11.42 -44.64
CA TRP A 715 6.93 -11.78 -44.35
C TRP A 715 7.33 -13.17 -44.88
N THR A 716 6.39 -14.12 -45.01
CA THR A 716 6.64 -15.51 -45.50
C THR A 716 6.91 -15.62 -47.00
N ALA A 717 6.95 -14.51 -47.76
CA ALA A 717 7.20 -14.50 -49.20
C ALA A 717 8.65 -14.91 -49.58
N GLY A 718 9.00 -16.19 -49.37
CA GLY A 718 10.31 -16.80 -49.63
C GLY A 718 10.69 -17.84 -48.55
N ASN A 719 10.95 -19.09 -48.96
CA ASN A 719 11.20 -20.26 -48.09
C ASN A 719 12.41 -20.17 -47.12
N THR A 720 13.13 -19.05 -47.07
CA THR A 720 14.37 -18.87 -46.29
C THR A 720 14.20 -17.97 -45.07
N VAL A 721 12.97 -17.62 -44.72
CA VAL A 721 12.62 -16.72 -43.61
C VAL A 721 11.52 -17.38 -42.79
N ARG A 722 11.78 -17.60 -41.51
CA ARG A 722 10.83 -18.16 -40.54
C ARG A 722 10.23 -17.06 -39.67
N THR A 723 9.02 -17.27 -39.19
CA THR A 723 8.30 -16.38 -38.29
C THR A 723 8.32 -16.89 -36.83
N LEU A 724 7.74 -16.17 -35.86
CA LEU A 724 7.86 -16.52 -34.44
C LEU A 724 7.11 -17.82 -34.09
N ASN A 725 5.86 -17.99 -34.54
CA ASN A 725 5.11 -19.27 -34.49
C ASN A 725 5.73 -20.39 -35.36
N GLN A 726 6.87 -20.11 -36.00
CA GLN A 726 7.66 -21.04 -36.81
C GLN A 726 9.05 -21.34 -36.24
N LEU A 727 9.38 -20.80 -35.06
CA LEU A 727 10.66 -20.91 -34.36
C LEU A 727 10.42 -21.08 -32.84
N LEU A 728 9.20 -21.46 -32.43
CA LEU A 728 8.80 -21.68 -31.04
C LEU A 728 7.74 -22.80 -30.93
N THR A 729 7.62 -23.36 -29.72
CA THR A 729 6.59 -24.31 -29.26
C THR A 729 5.36 -23.60 -28.66
N ASP A 730 4.26 -24.33 -28.42
CA ASP A 730 3.09 -23.79 -27.69
C ASP A 730 3.50 -23.28 -26.29
N GLU A 731 4.39 -24.00 -25.63
CA GLU A 731 4.88 -23.72 -24.29
C GLU A 731 5.75 -22.45 -24.26
N GLN A 732 6.59 -22.24 -25.28
CA GLN A 732 7.38 -21.01 -25.44
C GLN A 732 6.50 -19.80 -25.81
N GLU A 733 5.58 -19.94 -26.77
CA GLU A 733 4.60 -18.89 -27.14
C GLU A 733 3.75 -18.48 -25.92
N ALA A 734 3.36 -19.44 -25.07
CA ALA A 734 2.59 -19.18 -23.86
C ALA A 734 3.34 -18.33 -22.82
N LEU A 735 4.68 -18.37 -22.78
CA LEU A 735 5.52 -17.49 -21.97
C LEU A 735 5.55 -16.05 -22.51
N LEU A 736 5.23 -15.84 -23.79
CA LEU A 736 5.07 -14.52 -24.42
C LEU A 736 3.62 -13.99 -24.32
N GLY A 737 2.71 -14.73 -23.69
CA GLY A 737 1.31 -14.34 -23.54
C GLY A 737 0.47 -14.48 -24.82
N CYS A 738 0.97 -15.20 -25.82
CA CYS A 738 0.32 -15.41 -27.11
C CYS A 738 0.31 -16.90 -27.53
N GLY A 739 -0.18 -17.20 -28.73
CA GLY A 739 -0.23 -18.56 -29.26
C GLY A 739 -1.47 -19.37 -28.82
N PRO A 740 -1.57 -20.64 -29.23
CA PRO A 740 -2.76 -21.48 -29.06
C PRO A 740 -3.23 -21.68 -27.62
N PHE A 741 -2.34 -21.62 -26.63
CA PHE A 741 -2.72 -21.69 -25.20
C PHE A 741 -3.45 -20.42 -24.72
N TRP A 742 -3.20 -19.28 -25.37
CA TRP A 742 -3.89 -18.00 -25.14
C TRP A 742 -4.95 -17.69 -26.21
N GLY A 743 -5.24 -18.64 -27.11
CA GLY A 743 -6.25 -18.50 -28.17
C GLY A 743 -5.92 -17.44 -29.24
N SER A 744 -4.64 -17.06 -29.38
CA SER A 744 -4.16 -16.00 -30.28
C SER A 744 -3.01 -16.49 -31.17
N ASP A 745 -2.56 -15.66 -32.11
CA ASP A 745 -1.44 -15.94 -33.00
C ASP A 745 -0.34 -14.86 -32.83
N CYS A 746 0.89 -15.24 -32.47
CA CYS A 746 1.94 -14.27 -32.11
C CYS A 746 2.43 -13.41 -33.28
N GLU A 747 2.28 -13.86 -34.54
CA GLU A 747 2.60 -13.06 -35.74
C GLU A 747 1.57 -11.98 -36.03
N SER A 748 0.28 -12.29 -35.84
CA SER A 748 -0.82 -11.46 -36.30
C SER A 748 -1.48 -10.70 -35.17
N ASP A 749 -1.94 -11.38 -34.11
CA ASP A 749 -2.50 -10.75 -32.90
C ASP A 749 -1.41 -10.15 -32.01
N GLY A 750 -0.18 -10.68 -32.09
CA GLY A 750 1.00 -10.14 -31.39
C GLY A 750 1.22 -10.67 -29.98
N ILE A 751 2.08 -9.98 -29.23
CA ILE A 751 2.59 -10.39 -27.91
C ILE A 751 1.85 -9.61 -26.83
N ASP A 752 1.10 -10.29 -25.97
CA ASP A 752 0.31 -9.63 -24.91
C ASP A 752 1.08 -9.58 -23.59
N LEU A 753 1.61 -8.40 -23.26
CA LEU A 753 2.38 -8.20 -22.03
C LEU A 753 1.58 -8.45 -20.75
N LEU A 754 0.23 -8.36 -20.78
CA LEU A 754 -0.58 -8.74 -19.63
C LEU A 754 -0.42 -10.24 -19.29
N ASN A 755 -0.23 -11.09 -20.30
CA ASN A 755 -0.16 -12.55 -20.16
C ASN A 755 1.27 -13.11 -20.24
N ALA A 756 2.26 -12.28 -20.58
CA ALA A 756 3.66 -12.64 -20.72
C ALA A 756 4.40 -12.82 -19.38
N GLU A 757 5.49 -13.57 -19.42
CA GLU A 757 6.36 -13.91 -18.30
C GLU A 757 7.59 -12.97 -18.27
N ALA A 758 7.58 -11.96 -17.39
CA ALA A 758 8.62 -10.92 -17.35
C ALA A 758 10.03 -11.49 -17.16
N SER A 759 10.18 -12.47 -16.26
CA SER A 759 11.46 -13.15 -16.03
C SER A 759 12.04 -13.79 -17.30
N VAL A 760 11.20 -14.30 -18.20
CA VAL A 760 11.61 -14.90 -19.48
C VAL A 760 11.98 -13.82 -20.50
N LEU A 761 11.21 -12.74 -20.58
CA LEU A 761 11.51 -11.61 -21.48
C LEU A 761 12.77 -10.84 -21.08
N GLN A 762 13.12 -10.79 -19.78
CA GLN A 762 14.19 -9.97 -19.23
C GLN A 762 15.45 -10.72 -18.78
N GLN A 763 15.51 -12.06 -18.87
CA GLN A 763 16.66 -12.85 -18.38
C GLN A 763 18.03 -12.45 -18.96
N SER A 764 18.07 -11.84 -20.14
CA SER A 764 19.30 -11.37 -20.81
C SER A 764 19.55 -9.87 -20.66
N TRP A 765 18.87 -9.19 -19.74
CA TRP A 765 18.92 -7.73 -19.58
C TRP A 765 19.86 -7.30 -18.45
N PRO A 766 20.87 -6.44 -18.71
CA PRO A 766 21.65 -5.79 -17.66
C PRO A 766 20.75 -5.01 -16.70
N GLY A 767 20.68 -5.47 -15.45
CA GLY A 767 19.76 -4.97 -14.43
C GLY A 767 18.91 -6.05 -13.77
N ILE A 768 18.70 -7.22 -14.40
CA ILE A 768 18.07 -8.37 -13.73
C ILE A 768 18.95 -8.89 -12.59
N GLU A 769 18.36 -9.56 -11.60
CA GLU A 769 19.05 -10.15 -10.45
C GLU A 769 20.15 -11.17 -10.84
N GLY A 770 21.40 -10.98 -10.39
CA GLY A 770 22.46 -11.96 -10.60
C GLY A 770 23.88 -11.55 -10.20
N ASN A 771 24.86 -12.34 -10.62
CA ASN A 771 26.23 -12.37 -10.09
C ASN A 771 27.22 -11.32 -10.65
N TYR A 772 26.78 -10.11 -11.04
CA TYR A 772 27.64 -9.02 -11.58
C TYR A 772 28.80 -8.58 -10.65
N GLY A 773 28.80 -9.05 -9.40
CA GLY A 773 29.95 -9.01 -8.49
C GLY A 773 30.17 -7.68 -7.76
N ARG A 774 31.28 -7.63 -7.02
CA ARG A 774 31.70 -6.51 -6.15
C ARG A 774 31.91 -5.16 -6.86
N TYR A 775 31.74 -5.12 -8.18
CA TYR A 775 31.89 -3.91 -8.98
C TYR A 775 30.63 -3.03 -8.93
N LEU A 776 29.42 -3.62 -8.98
CA LEU A 776 28.17 -2.86 -8.89
C LEU A 776 28.00 -2.21 -7.51
N GLU A 777 28.36 -2.92 -6.44
CA GLU A 777 28.36 -2.44 -5.04
C GLU A 777 29.16 -1.14 -4.82
N ARG A 778 30.01 -0.73 -5.78
CA ARG A 778 30.83 0.48 -5.71
C ARG A 778 30.48 1.54 -6.75
N ASN A 779 29.97 1.14 -7.91
CA ASN A 779 29.83 2.03 -9.07
C ASN A 779 28.39 2.18 -9.58
N ASN A 780 27.41 1.42 -9.03
CA ASN A 780 25.99 1.48 -9.40
C ASN A 780 25.75 1.53 -10.93
N PHE A 781 26.13 0.45 -11.61
CA PHE A 781 26.17 0.27 -13.07
C PHE A 781 27.05 1.23 -13.90
N LEU A 782 27.56 2.35 -13.36
CA LEU A 782 28.49 3.23 -14.10
C LEU A 782 29.74 2.47 -14.55
N GLY A 783 29.90 2.35 -15.88
CA GLY A 783 30.99 1.61 -16.51
C GLY A 783 30.72 0.12 -16.73
N TYR A 784 29.56 -0.43 -16.31
CA TYR A 784 29.10 -1.71 -16.84
C TYR A 784 28.79 -1.56 -18.32
N LYS A 785 29.35 -2.46 -19.13
CA LYS A 785 29.14 -2.53 -20.57
C LYS A 785 29.31 -3.98 -21.02
N ILE A 786 28.52 -4.43 -21.99
CA ILE A 786 28.59 -5.81 -22.50
C ILE A 786 29.95 -6.01 -23.18
N GLY A 787 30.68 -7.07 -22.80
CA GLY A 787 32.06 -7.26 -23.26
C GLY A 787 33.11 -6.42 -22.53
N GLY A 788 32.72 -5.61 -21.54
CA GLY A 788 33.67 -4.97 -20.63
C GLY A 788 34.31 -5.98 -19.67
N THR A 789 35.47 -5.63 -19.13
CA THR A 789 36.10 -6.35 -18.03
C THR A 789 36.08 -5.52 -16.76
N ASP A 790 36.10 -6.18 -15.60
CA ASP A 790 36.39 -5.55 -14.31
C ASP A 790 37.87 -5.06 -14.24
N PRO A 791 38.28 -4.35 -13.17
CA PRO A 791 39.65 -3.86 -13.00
C PRO A 791 40.72 -4.97 -12.84
N ASP A 792 40.32 -6.19 -12.50
CA ASP A 792 41.20 -7.36 -12.35
C ASP A 792 41.35 -8.14 -13.68
N GLY A 793 40.58 -7.78 -14.71
CA GLY A 793 40.62 -8.34 -16.06
C GLY A 793 39.59 -9.41 -16.36
N ASN A 794 38.67 -9.71 -15.43
CA ASN A 794 37.60 -10.69 -15.65
C ASN A 794 36.48 -10.07 -16.50
N LEU A 795 35.92 -10.83 -17.43
CA LEU A 795 34.75 -10.42 -18.21
C LEU A 795 33.56 -10.17 -17.28
N PHE A 796 32.90 -9.01 -17.40
CA PHE A 796 31.64 -8.76 -16.71
C PHE A 796 30.60 -9.83 -17.10
N PRO A 797 29.85 -10.39 -16.14
CA PRO A 797 28.77 -11.31 -16.43
C PRO A 797 27.75 -10.70 -17.41
N VAL A 798 27.37 -11.49 -18.42
CA VAL A 798 26.36 -11.13 -19.41
C VAL A 798 25.10 -11.91 -19.03
N PRO A 799 23.97 -11.24 -18.71
CA PRO A 799 22.77 -11.96 -18.33
C PRO A 799 22.28 -12.92 -19.42
N GLY A 800 21.66 -14.03 -19.01
CA GLY A 800 21.12 -15.06 -19.91
C GLY A 800 22.14 -16.05 -20.49
N THR A 801 23.45 -15.81 -20.39
CA THR A 801 24.48 -16.77 -20.84
C THR A 801 24.88 -17.78 -19.76
N GLU A 802 25.44 -18.93 -20.15
CA GLU A 802 25.74 -20.06 -19.26
C GLU A 802 26.72 -19.74 -18.10
N ASN A 803 27.42 -18.59 -18.17
CA ASN A 803 28.32 -18.08 -17.13
C ASN A 803 27.67 -17.05 -16.17
N PHE A 804 26.36 -16.81 -16.27
CA PHE A 804 25.62 -15.91 -15.39
C PHE A 804 24.77 -16.67 -14.35
N GLU A 805 25.05 -16.40 -13.07
CA GLU A 805 24.28 -16.97 -11.95
C GLU A 805 23.26 -15.93 -11.48
N GLY A 806 22.05 -16.01 -12.05
CA GLY A 806 20.93 -15.10 -11.76
C GLY A 806 19.76 -15.77 -11.07
N ASN A 807 18.58 -15.16 -11.19
CA ASN A 807 17.31 -15.80 -10.85
C ASN A 807 17.00 -16.99 -11.80
N LEU A 808 15.94 -17.72 -11.47
CA LEU A 808 15.38 -18.74 -12.36
C LEU A 808 14.25 -18.09 -13.17
N PRO A 809 14.30 -18.10 -14.52
CA PRO A 809 13.19 -17.62 -15.32
C PRO A 809 12.00 -18.58 -15.18
N ALA A 810 10.77 -18.04 -15.20
CA ALA A 810 9.52 -18.78 -15.09
C ALA A 810 9.47 -19.78 -13.91
N SER A 811 9.96 -19.39 -12.73
CA SER A 811 10.03 -20.26 -11.54
C SER A 811 8.79 -20.15 -10.64
N TYR A 812 8.25 -21.29 -10.22
CA TYR A 812 7.05 -21.41 -9.39
C TYR A 812 7.28 -22.36 -8.21
N TRP A 813 6.52 -22.20 -7.13
CA TRP A 813 6.52 -23.12 -5.99
C TRP A 813 5.38 -24.15 -6.13
N ASP A 814 5.72 -25.43 -6.27
CA ASP A 814 4.70 -26.51 -6.42
C ASP A 814 4.10 -26.97 -5.08
N GLY A 815 4.68 -26.54 -3.96
CA GLY A 815 4.31 -26.95 -2.60
C GLY A 815 5.39 -27.74 -1.87
N GLU A 816 6.35 -28.31 -2.60
CA GLU A 816 7.47 -29.10 -2.08
C GLU A 816 8.84 -28.61 -2.61
N ARG A 817 8.89 -28.04 -3.82
CA ARG A 817 10.10 -27.55 -4.51
C ARG A 817 9.80 -26.36 -5.44
N VAL A 818 10.86 -25.71 -5.92
CA VAL A 818 10.77 -24.81 -7.08
C VAL A 818 10.69 -25.66 -8.36
N VAL A 819 9.78 -25.30 -9.26
CA VAL A 819 9.61 -25.85 -10.61
C VAL A 819 9.77 -24.72 -11.61
N GLN A 820 10.54 -24.96 -12.67
CA GLN A 820 10.71 -24.04 -13.79
C GLN A 820 9.78 -24.48 -14.93
N LEU A 821 9.00 -23.55 -15.50
CA LEU A 821 8.00 -23.88 -16.52
C LEU A 821 8.61 -24.51 -17.78
N PRO A 822 7.88 -25.39 -18.48
CA PRO A 822 8.19 -25.74 -19.86
C PRO A 822 8.27 -24.49 -20.75
N GLY A 823 9.09 -24.58 -21.79
CA GLY A 823 9.40 -23.48 -22.71
C GLY A 823 10.58 -22.61 -22.24
N SER A 824 10.97 -22.66 -20.96
CA SER A 824 11.97 -21.74 -20.39
C SER A 824 13.32 -22.38 -20.05
N ARG A 825 13.42 -23.71 -20.05
CA ARG A 825 14.55 -24.45 -19.46
C ARG A 825 15.75 -24.50 -20.39
N GLY A 826 16.96 -24.46 -19.84
CA GLY A 826 18.21 -24.74 -20.56
C GLY A 826 18.68 -26.20 -20.40
N PRO A 827 19.68 -26.67 -21.17
CA PRO A 827 20.17 -28.05 -21.09
C PRO A 827 20.69 -28.52 -19.72
N GLY A 828 21.02 -27.59 -18.83
CA GLY A 828 21.41 -27.88 -17.44
C GLY A 828 20.25 -27.94 -16.43
N ASP A 829 19.02 -27.60 -16.85
CA ASP A 829 17.91 -27.36 -15.93
C ASP A 829 17.03 -28.62 -15.69
N PRO A 830 16.53 -28.84 -14.45
CA PRO A 830 15.73 -30.02 -14.14
C PRO A 830 14.46 -30.14 -14.99
N GLY A 831 14.38 -31.18 -15.81
CA GLY A 831 13.21 -31.48 -16.66
C GLY A 831 13.23 -30.83 -18.04
N TYR A 832 14.35 -30.22 -18.45
CA TYR A 832 14.57 -29.75 -19.83
C TYR A 832 14.26 -30.83 -20.88
N ASN A 833 13.54 -30.42 -21.92
CA ASN A 833 13.20 -31.24 -23.08
C ASN A 833 13.29 -30.40 -24.37
N PRO A 834 14.18 -30.75 -25.33
CA PRO A 834 14.37 -29.97 -26.55
C PRO A 834 13.18 -30.00 -27.52
N LEU A 835 12.14 -30.80 -27.25
CA LEU A 835 10.87 -30.77 -27.98
C LEU A 835 9.87 -29.73 -27.43
N VAL A 836 10.25 -29.00 -26.37
CA VAL A 836 9.37 -28.12 -25.59
C VAL A 836 10.06 -26.79 -25.26
N ASP A 837 11.32 -26.85 -24.81
CA ASP A 837 12.12 -25.71 -24.34
C ASP A 837 13.02 -25.11 -25.45
N GLY A 838 12.96 -25.66 -26.66
CA GLY A 838 13.94 -25.44 -27.73
C GLY A 838 15.32 -26.03 -27.40
N THR A 839 16.29 -25.81 -28.28
CA THR A 839 17.71 -26.05 -28.02
C THR A 839 18.49 -24.75 -27.99
N ASN A 840 19.61 -24.71 -27.24
CA ASN A 840 20.48 -23.53 -27.24
C ASN A 840 21.58 -23.57 -28.33
N THR A 841 21.60 -24.58 -29.21
CA THR A 841 22.79 -24.95 -29.98
C THR A 841 23.19 -23.89 -31.00
N GLY A 842 24.22 -23.10 -30.68
CA GLY A 842 24.71 -22.02 -31.55
C GLY A 842 24.05 -20.67 -31.30
N LEU A 843 23.11 -20.59 -30.36
CA LEU A 843 22.59 -19.33 -29.83
C LEU A 843 23.65 -18.68 -28.94
N VAL A 844 24.52 -17.90 -29.57
CA VAL A 844 25.62 -17.18 -28.90
C VAL A 844 25.45 -15.67 -29.01
N VAL A 845 25.99 -14.94 -28.03
CA VAL A 845 26.14 -13.48 -28.11
C VAL A 845 26.88 -13.13 -29.42
N PRO A 846 26.30 -12.31 -30.31
CA PRO A 846 26.80 -12.16 -31.66
C PRO A 846 28.09 -11.31 -31.69
N THR A 847 28.87 -11.42 -32.76
CA THR A 847 29.95 -10.43 -33.01
C THR A 847 29.34 -9.14 -33.55
N TYR A 848 29.47 -8.04 -32.81
CA TYR A 848 28.97 -6.75 -33.30
C TYR A 848 29.98 -6.07 -34.22
N ASN A 849 29.62 -5.95 -35.50
CA ASN A 849 30.41 -5.28 -36.53
C ASN A 849 29.50 -4.41 -37.39
N ASP A 850 29.78 -3.12 -37.42
CA ASP A 850 29.18 -2.17 -38.36
C ASP A 850 30.31 -1.43 -39.09
N PRO A 851 30.80 -1.96 -40.23
CA PRO A 851 31.86 -1.33 -40.99
C PRO A 851 31.43 -0.03 -41.69
N GLY A 852 30.12 0.27 -41.75
CA GLY A 852 29.61 1.55 -42.24
C GLY A 852 29.73 2.68 -41.21
N ARG A 853 29.62 2.34 -39.92
CA ARG A 853 29.85 3.24 -38.77
C ARG A 853 31.24 3.09 -38.13
N GLY A 854 32.09 2.21 -38.66
CA GLY A 854 33.46 1.99 -38.19
C GLY A 854 33.60 1.10 -36.94
N VAL A 855 32.53 0.44 -36.52
CA VAL A 855 32.51 -0.45 -35.34
C VAL A 855 32.99 -1.84 -35.71
N VAL A 856 33.99 -2.36 -34.99
CA VAL A 856 34.51 -3.73 -35.14
C VAL A 856 34.61 -4.39 -33.77
N ASN A 857 34.03 -5.58 -33.64
CA ASN A 857 33.91 -6.37 -32.41
C ASN A 857 33.41 -5.58 -31.17
N GLY A 858 32.26 -4.91 -31.29
CA GLY A 858 31.71 -4.04 -30.23
C GLY A 858 31.39 -4.73 -28.90
N PHE A 859 31.15 -6.04 -28.89
CA PHE A 859 30.99 -6.86 -27.67
C PHE A 859 32.28 -7.58 -27.22
N GLY A 860 33.41 -7.32 -27.88
CA GLY A 860 34.73 -7.78 -27.45
C GLY A 860 34.81 -9.28 -27.08
N PRO A 861 35.20 -9.63 -25.84
CA PRO A 861 35.29 -11.01 -25.36
C PRO A 861 33.95 -11.65 -24.97
N ALA A 862 32.83 -10.91 -24.96
CA ALA A 862 31.50 -11.51 -24.75
C ALA A 862 30.95 -12.18 -26.01
N ALA A 863 31.41 -11.79 -27.20
CA ALA A 863 30.97 -12.41 -28.45
C ALA A 863 31.38 -13.90 -28.50
N GLY A 864 30.42 -14.78 -28.72
CA GLY A 864 30.59 -16.23 -28.65
C GLY A 864 30.22 -16.88 -27.31
N LEU A 865 29.80 -16.12 -26.30
CA LEU A 865 29.19 -16.69 -25.09
C LEU A 865 27.84 -17.35 -25.42
N GLN A 866 27.66 -18.58 -24.93
CA GLN A 866 26.48 -19.42 -25.15
C GLN A 866 25.31 -18.99 -24.26
N PHE A 867 24.12 -18.80 -24.84
CA PHE A 867 22.87 -18.57 -24.09
C PHE A 867 22.40 -19.85 -23.39
N ARG A 868 21.82 -19.72 -22.18
CA ARG A 868 21.38 -20.85 -21.35
C ARG A 868 20.21 -21.62 -21.98
N SER A 869 19.25 -20.91 -22.55
CA SER A 869 18.07 -21.45 -23.24
C SER A 869 17.73 -20.59 -24.45
N GLU A 870 16.86 -21.09 -25.34
CA GLU A 870 16.43 -20.31 -26.50
C GLU A 870 15.74 -18.99 -26.12
N MET A 871 14.91 -19.04 -25.07
CA MET A 871 14.24 -17.85 -24.57
C MET A 871 15.20 -16.78 -24.01
N ALA A 872 16.44 -17.14 -23.68
CA ALA A 872 17.48 -16.17 -23.34
C ALA A 872 18.03 -15.43 -24.59
N ALA A 873 18.14 -16.11 -25.74
CA ALA A 873 18.44 -15.44 -27.01
C ALA A 873 17.26 -14.56 -27.48
N LEU A 874 16.01 -14.99 -27.27
CA LEU A 874 14.82 -14.17 -27.50
C LEU A 874 14.82 -12.93 -26.58
N SER A 875 15.13 -13.09 -25.29
CA SER A 875 15.27 -11.97 -24.33
C SER A 875 16.33 -10.95 -24.76
N TRP A 876 17.45 -11.43 -25.31
CA TRP A 876 18.48 -10.58 -25.90
C TRP A 876 17.96 -9.82 -27.13
N ASN A 877 17.21 -10.46 -28.02
CA ASN A 877 16.61 -9.78 -29.16
C ASN A 877 15.56 -8.74 -28.73
N ALA A 878 14.76 -9.02 -27.69
CA ALA A 878 13.83 -8.06 -27.10
C ALA A 878 14.56 -6.82 -26.55
N LEU A 879 15.65 -7.01 -25.82
CA LEU A 879 16.53 -5.93 -25.34
C LEU A 879 17.05 -5.08 -26.51
N MET A 880 17.63 -5.71 -27.52
CA MET A 880 18.21 -5.02 -28.68
C MET A 880 17.16 -4.34 -29.57
N THR A 881 15.91 -4.83 -29.54
CA THR A 881 14.76 -4.19 -30.19
C THR A 881 14.36 -2.91 -29.46
N LEU A 882 14.29 -2.92 -28.12
CA LEU A 882 13.99 -1.73 -27.33
C LEU A 882 15.10 -0.68 -27.39
N VAL A 883 16.37 -1.09 -27.43
CA VAL A 883 17.50 -0.17 -27.72
C VAL A 883 17.29 0.50 -29.08
N ALA A 884 16.94 -0.26 -30.13
CA ALA A 884 16.68 0.29 -31.46
C ALA A 884 15.47 1.25 -31.50
N PHE A 885 14.52 1.16 -30.57
CA PHE A 885 13.40 2.12 -30.47
C PHE A 885 13.67 3.33 -29.59
N SER A 886 14.78 3.36 -28.85
CA SER A 886 15.16 4.50 -28.02
C SER A 886 15.80 5.61 -28.88
N GLN A 887 15.13 6.05 -29.95
CA GLN A 887 15.67 7.06 -30.88
C GLN A 887 15.48 8.49 -30.38
N ALA A 888 16.47 9.34 -30.65
CA ALA A 888 16.39 10.78 -30.43
C ALA A 888 15.34 11.46 -31.32
N ALA A 889 14.62 12.41 -30.73
CA ALA A 889 13.76 13.34 -31.46
C ALA A 889 14.57 14.30 -32.37
N ASP A 890 15.82 14.60 -32.01
CA ASP A 890 16.81 15.24 -32.90
C ASP A 890 18.03 14.31 -33.12
N PRO A 891 18.08 13.56 -34.24
CA PRO A 891 19.23 12.72 -34.59
C PRO A 891 20.56 13.45 -34.80
N LEU A 892 20.60 14.79 -34.74
CA LEU A 892 21.83 15.60 -34.77
C LEU A 892 22.35 15.96 -33.38
N ASN A 893 21.52 15.84 -32.34
CA ASN A 893 21.85 16.09 -30.94
C ASN A 893 21.04 15.13 -30.02
N PRO A 894 21.38 13.83 -30.00
CA PRO A 894 20.74 12.86 -29.12
C PRO A 894 20.99 13.18 -27.64
N ASP A 895 19.98 13.00 -26.79
CA ASP A 895 20.15 13.05 -25.34
C ASP A 895 20.85 11.77 -24.83
N PRO A 896 21.40 11.74 -23.60
CA PRO A 896 22.22 10.62 -23.13
C PRO A 896 21.52 9.25 -23.12
N ASP A 897 20.20 9.22 -23.06
CA ASP A 897 19.39 8.00 -23.11
C ASP A 897 18.74 7.67 -24.46
N ASP A 898 19.12 8.42 -25.49
CA ASP A 898 18.85 8.09 -26.88
C ASP A 898 20.00 7.30 -27.54
N LEU A 899 19.66 6.40 -28.45
CA LEU A 899 20.58 5.66 -29.30
C LEU A 899 21.13 6.60 -30.38
N ASP A 900 22.38 7.05 -30.23
CA ASP A 900 23.14 7.74 -31.28
C ASP A 900 23.38 6.80 -32.49
N PRO A 901 22.75 7.04 -33.67
CA PRO A 901 22.94 6.18 -34.84
C PRO A 901 24.31 6.34 -35.51
N ALA A 902 25.08 7.38 -35.17
CA ALA A 902 26.47 7.54 -35.59
C ALA A 902 27.45 6.77 -34.68
N ASN A 903 27.09 6.52 -33.43
CA ASN A 903 27.89 5.78 -32.45
C ASN A 903 27.06 4.66 -31.74
N PRO A 904 26.48 3.71 -32.49
CA PRO A 904 25.51 2.72 -31.97
C PRO A 904 26.10 1.73 -30.94
N ALA A 905 27.42 1.74 -30.76
CA ALA A 905 28.16 0.96 -29.77
C ALA A 905 28.94 1.84 -28.78
N SER A 906 28.44 3.04 -28.47
CA SER A 906 29.11 3.94 -27.51
C SER A 906 29.43 3.23 -26.19
N ALA A 907 30.71 3.27 -25.82
CA ALA A 907 31.25 2.76 -24.56
C ALA A 907 31.52 3.88 -23.54
N VAL A 908 30.95 5.08 -23.76
CA VAL A 908 31.01 6.22 -22.85
C VAL A 908 30.03 5.97 -21.70
N PRO A 909 30.47 5.93 -20.42
CA PRO A 909 29.59 5.61 -19.29
C PRO A 909 28.35 6.52 -19.22
N GLY A 910 27.17 5.91 -19.14
CA GLY A 910 25.89 6.63 -19.03
C GLY A 910 25.22 6.98 -20.36
N GLN A 911 25.79 6.62 -21.51
CA GLN A 911 25.13 6.76 -22.82
C GLN A 911 24.39 5.48 -23.24
N CYS A 912 23.21 5.62 -23.82
CA CYS A 912 22.50 4.54 -24.51
C CYS A 912 23.31 4.05 -25.73
N SER A 913 23.44 2.73 -25.84
CA SER A 913 23.98 2.04 -27.02
C SER A 913 23.62 0.55 -26.96
N PHE A 914 23.85 -0.21 -28.02
CA PHE A 914 23.73 -1.67 -27.97
C PHE A 914 24.69 -2.32 -26.95
N VAL A 915 25.75 -1.62 -26.54
CA VAL A 915 26.79 -2.09 -25.61
C VAL A 915 26.52 -1.67 -24.16
N GLN A 916 25.68 -0.63 -23.95
CA GLN A 916 25.21 -0.16 -22.65
C GLN A 916 23.67 0.04 -22.66
N PRO A 917 22.90 -1.04 -22.89
CA PRO A 917 21.46 -0.93 -23.13
C PRO A 917 20.67 -0.46 -21.90
N GLN A 918 21.22 -0.60 -20.69
CA GLN A 918 20.59 -0.16 -19.44
C GLN A 918 20.35 1.35 -19.35
N TYR A 919 20.99 2.16 -20.20
CA TYR A 919 20.77 3.60 -20.24
C TYR A 919 19.69 4.05 -21.21
N CYS A 920 19.21 3.17 -22.11
CA CYS A 920 18.26 3.52 -23.16
C CYS A 920 16.84 3.77 -22.64
N SER A 921 16.16 4.80 -23.17
CA SER A 921 14.84 5.27 -22.70
C SER A 921 13.75 4.20 -22.71
N SER A 922 13.60 3.43 -23.80
CA SER A 922 12.60 2.35 -23.89
C SER A 922 12.94 1.15 -22.97
N VAL A 923 14.23 0.89 -22.73
CA VAL A 923 14.68 -0.20 -21.84
C VAL A 923 14.37 0.15 -20.37
N LYS A 924 14.65 1.40 -19.96
CA LYS A 924 14.25 1.93 -18.63
C LYS A 924 12.73 1.83 -18.41
N SER A 925 11.95 2.29 -19.39
CA SER A 925 10.48 2.31 -19.32
C SER A 925 9.87 0.92 -19.17
N PHE A 926 10.51 -0.10 -19.75
CA PHE A 926 10.12 -1.50 -19.58
C PHE A 926 10.60 -2.09 -18.23
N PHE A 927 11.75 -1.66 -17.70
CA PHE A 927 12.19 -2.01 -16.34
C PHE A 927 11.30 -1.41 -15.24
N THR A 928 10.70 -0.23 -15.45
CA THR A 928 9.80 0.40 -14.45
C THR A 928 8.44 -0.30 -14.28
N ILE A 929 8.07 -1.19 -15.19
CA ILE A 929 6.83 -2.00 -15.12
C ILE A 929 7.08 -3.44 -14.64
N THR A 930 8.30 -3.77 -14.20
CA THR A 930 8.64 -5.07 -13.59
C THR A 930 9.35 -4.92 -12.26
N GLY A 931 9.22 -5.93 -11.41
CA GLY A 931 9.81 -5.99 -10.07
C GLY A 931 10.13 -7.42 -9.64
N ALA A 932 10.71 -7.56 -8.45
CA ALA A 932 11.17 -8.85 -7.92
C ALA A 932 10.36 -9.27 -6.69
N GLN A 933 9.86 -10.51 -6.68
CA GLN A 933 9.38 -11.15 -5.47
C GLN A 933 10.54 -11.42 -4.50
N ARG A 934 10.24 -11.66 -3.21
CA ARG A 934 11.26 -12.08 -2.23
C ARG A 934 12.04 -13.30 -2.72
N ASN A 935 13.35 -13.33 -2.49
CA ASN A 935 14.23 -14.46 -2.85
C ASN A 935 13.90 -15.82 -2.20
N SER A 936 12.84 -15.90 -1.39
CA SER A 936 12.34 -17.13 -0.79
C SER A 936 11.83 -18.12 -1.85
N VAL A 937 12.22 -19.38 -1.67
CA VAL A 937 11.72 -20.54 -2.43
C VAL A 937 10.18 -20.64 -2.46
N ARG A 938 9.48 -20.12 -1.43
CA ARG A 938 8.01 -20.07 -1.39
C ARG A 938 7.38 -19.01 -2.30
N ALA A 939 8.18 -18.05 -2.76
CA ALA A 939 7.80 -16.97 -3.69
C ALA A 939 8.42 -17.19 -5.10
N GLY A 940 8.79 -18.44 -5.41
CA GLY A 940 9.46 -18.80 -6.67
C GLY A 940 10.93 -18.36 -6.79
N GLY A 941 11.48 -17.64 -5.81
CA GLY A 941 12.90 -17.29 -5.76
C GLY A 941 13.81 -18.52 -5.57
N ASN A 942 15.11 -18.36 -5.82
CA ASN A 942 16.08 -19.47 -5.74
C ASN A 942 16.87 -19.55 -4.41
N GLY A 943 16.44 -18.81 -3.39
CA GLY A 943 17.13 -18.68 -2.10
C GLY A 943 18.18 -17.56 -2.07
N THR A 944 18.66 -17.10 -3.23
CA THR A 944 19.58 -15.95 -3.35
C THR A 944 18.87 -14.76 -3.98
N TYR A 945 18.19 -14.99 -5.11
CA TYR A 945 17.52 -13.97 -5.92
C TYR A 945 16.01 -14.19 -6.02
N GLY A 946 15.27 -13.09 -6.18
CA GLY A 946 13.84 -13.07 -6.42
C GLY A 946 13.42 -13.56 -7.81
N ARG A 947 12.19 -14.07 -7.93
CA ARG A 947 11.50 -14.21 -9.21
C ARG A 947 11.15 -12.82 -9.74
N ARG A 948 11.33 -12.55 -11.03
CA ARG A 948 10.99 -11.28 -11.68
C ARG A 948 9.65 -11.34 -12.41
N ASP A 949 8.75 -10.41 -12.08
CA ASP A 949 7.38 -10.36 -12.60
C ASP A 949 7.01 -8.94 -13.07
N PHE A 950 6.00 -8.83 -13.93
CA PHE A 950 5.35 -7.54 -14.19
C PHE A 950 4.58 -7.08 -12.95
N VAL A 951 4.34 -5.78 -12.79
CA VAL A 951 3.60 -5.23 -11.64
C VAL A 951 2.15 -5.73 -11.53
N TRP A 952 1.54 -6.19 -12.63
CA TRP A 952 0.22 -6.88 -12.64
C TRP A 952 0.29 -8.38 -12.29
N HIS A 953 1.49 -8.94 -12.15
CA HIS A 953 1.77 -10.32 -11.76
C HIS A 953 2.30 -10.45 -10.32
N GLY A 954 2.09 -9.43 -9.49
CA GLY A 954 2.32 -9.49 -8.05
C GLY A 954 1.40 -8.54 -7.27
N GLY A 955 1.56 -8.54 -5.95
CA GLY A 955 0.64 -7.83 -5.04
C GLY A 955 -0.68 -8.58 -4.85
N GLY A 956 -1.70 -7.86 -4.37
CA GLY A 956 -3.02 -8.43 -4.09
C GLY A 956 -3.96 -7.41 -3.46
N GLU A 957 -5.10 -7.91 -3.00
CA GLU A 957 -6.10 -7.12 -2.27
C GLU A 957 -6.29 -7.73 -0.89
N GLY A 958 -6.34 -6.87 0.13
CA GLY A 958 -6.83 -7.21 1.45
C GLY A 958 -8.03 -6.35 1.82
N VAL A 959 -8.85 -6.84 2.74
CA VAL A 959 -9.84 -6.04 3.46
C VAL A 959 -9.43 -5.99 4.93
N LEU A 960 -9.85 -4.95 5.64
CA LEU A 960 -9.68 -4.89 7.09
C LEU A 960 -10.81 -5.69 7.74
N THR A 961 -10.50 -6.78 8.43
CA THR A 961 -11.49 -7.64 9.12
C THR A 961 -11.23 -7.62 10.63
N TYR A 962 -12.30 -7.62 11.42
CA TYR A 962 -12.25 -7.63 12.88
C TYR A 962 -12.46 -9.05 13.44
N GLN A 963 -11.61 -9.49 14.38
CA GLN A 963 -11.68 -10.85 14.94
C GLN A 963 -12.57 -10.90 16.18
N LYS A 964 -13.64 -11.70 16.17
CA LYS A 964 -14.33 -12.09 17.41
C LYS A 964 -13.48 -13.06 18.23
N ARG A 965 -13.31 -12.79 19.51
CA ARG A 965 -12.39 -13.49 20.42
C ARG A 965 -12.95 -13.62 21.82
N ASN A 966 -12.34 -14.52 22.59
CA ASN A 966 -12.59 -14.68 24.02
C ASN A 966 -11.38 -14.16 24.80
N VAL A 967 -11.62 -13.36 25.84
CA VAL A 967 -10.58 -12.82 26.73
C VAL A 967 -10.89 -13.21 28.16
N LEU A 968 -10.18 -14.24 28.64
CA LEU A 968 -10.23 -14.65 30.04
C LEU A 968 -9.26 -13.79 30.85
N GLY A 969 -9.80 -12.98 31.75
CA GLY A 969 -9.07 -12.07 32.64
C GLY A 969 -9.06 -12.51 34.09
N PHE A 970 -7.99 -12.16 34.79
CA PHE A 970 -7.81 -12.34 36.23
C PHE A 970 -7.14 -11.08 36.81
N SER A 971 -7.55 -10.64 38.00
CA SER A 971 -6.81 -9.63 38.76
C SER A 971 -6.73 -9.93 40.25
N LEU A 972 -5.67 -9.44 40.89
CA LEU A 972 -5.34 -9.65 42.30
C LEU A 972 -4.66 -8.40 42.87
N ASP A 973 -5.25 -7.81 43.91
CA ASP A 973 -4.70 -6.63 44.59
C ASP A 973 -4.52 -6.88 46.09
N PHE A 974 -3.44 -6.37 46.68
CA PHE A 974 -3.24 -6.37 48.13
C PHE A 974 -2.32 -5.24 48.62
N ALA A 975 -2.59 -4.76 49.84
CA ALA A 975 -1.66 -3.92 50.57
C ALA A 975 -0.56 -4.77 51.25
N GLU A 976 0.70 -4.35 51.13
CA GLU A 976 1.85 -5.00 51.79
C GLU A 976 2.36 -4.13 52.96
N ASP A 977 2.33 -4.72 54.15
CA ASP A 977 2.50 -4.02 55.42
C ASP A 977 3.95 -3.72 55.81
N VAL A 978 4.94 -4.45 55.30
CA VAL A 978 6.35 -4.25 55.64
C VAL A 978 6.97 -3.13 54.81
N THR A 979 6.68 -3.13 53.51
CA THR A 979 7.16 -2.16 52.52
C THR A 979 6.31 -0.89 52.48
N LYS A 980 5.04 -0.98 52.90
CA LYS A 980 3.99 0.06 52.76
C LYS A 980 3.75 0.45 51.30
N SER A 981 3.58 -0.56 50.45
CA SER A 981 3.14 -0.40 49.07
C SER A 981 1.89 -1.24 48.79
N ASN A 982 1.05 -0.78 47.88
CA ASN A 982 0.01 -1.60 47.28
C ASN A 982 0.61 -2.36 46.10
N TRP A 983 0.19 -3.60 45.90
CA TRP A 983 0.59 -4.44 44.77
C TRP A 983 -0.67 -4.87 44.02
N GLY A 984 -0.69 -4.64 42.70
CA GLY A 984 -1.69 -5.15 41.79
C GLY A 984 -1.07 -6.15 40.82
N MET A 985 -1.85 -7.15 40.40
CA MET A 985 -1.48 -8.10 39.36
C MET A 985 -2.69 -8.32 38.46
N GLU A 986 -2.53 -8.16 37.16
CA GLU A 986 -3.57 -8.45 36.17
C GLU A 986 -3.03 -9.44 35.14
N ALA A 987 -3.82 -10.42 34.71
CA ALA A 987 -3.45 -11.33 33.64
C ALA A 987 -4.62 -11.49 32.67
N SER A 988 -4.31 -11.68 31.39
CA SER A 988 -5.28 -12.10 30.39
C SER A 988 -4.74 -13.18 29.47
N TRP A 989 -5.62 -14.11 29.10
CA TRP A 989 -5.38 -15.11 28.08
C TRP A 989 -6.37 -14.91 26.94
N ILE A 990 -5.85 -14.83 25.72
CA ILE A 990 -6.60 -14.64 24.48
C ILE A 990 -6.18 -15.75 23.51
N ASN A 991 -7.13 -16.54 23.02
CA ASN A 991 -6.85 -17.67 22.15
C ASN A 991 -6.93 -17.31 20.65
N ASN A 992 -6.14 -17.99 19.82
CA ASN A 992 -6.15 -17.85 18.35
C ASN A 992 -6.03 -16.41 17.79
N VAL A 993 -5.32 -15.51 18.46
CA VAL A 993 -5.08 -14.13 17.99
C VAL A 993 -4.40 -14.15 16.61
N ARG A 994 -4.88 -13.32 15.68
CA ARG A 994 -4.31 -13.16 14.33
C ARG A 994 -3.10 -12.24 14.37
N PHE A 995 -1.97 -12.74 13.86
CA PHE A 995 -0.75 -11.95 13.64
C PHE A 995 -0.41 -11.93 12.15
N THR A 996 0.11 -10.79 11.68
CA THR A 996 0.72 -10.64 10.35
C THR A 996 1.95 -11.55 10.25
N ASP A 997 2.03 -12.38 9.21
CA ASP A 997 3.12 -13.34 8.99
C ASP A 997 3.68 -13.22 7.56
N ASN A 998 4.86 -12.61 7.44
CA ASN A 998 5.55 -12.40 6.17
C ASN A 998 6.03 -13.70 5.50
N ASN A 999 5.95 -14.85 6.18
CA ASN A 999 6.21 -16.19 5.62
C ASN A 999 4.93 -16.97 5.26
N SER A 1000 3.75 -16.33 5.36
CA SER A 1000 2.43 -16.87 5.02
C SER A 1000 1.91 -16.32 3.68
N LEU A 1001 1.39 -17.19 2.80
CA LEU A 1001 0.74 -16.76 1.55
C LEU A 1001 -0.59 -16.02 1.78
N GLN A 1002 -1.22 -16.23 2.94
CA GLN A 1002 -2.41 -15.47 3.37
C GLN A 1002 -2.05 -14.14 4.06
N GLY A 1003 -0.76 -13.86 4.28
CA GLY A 1003 -0.30 -12.67 5.04
C GLY A 1003 -0.53 -12.73 6.54
N VAL A 1004 -1.31 -13.70 7.05
CA VAL A 1004 -1.61 -13.88 8.49
C VAL A 1004 -1.41 -15.32 8.96
N ASN A 1005 -1.32 -15.49 10.28
CA ASN A 1005 -1.32 -16.76 11.01
C ASN A 1005 -1.86 -16.54 12.44
N THR A 1006 -2.11 -17.61 13.20
CA THR A 1006 -2.61 -17.52 14.60
C THR A 1006 -1.59 -17.96 15.65
N GLY A 1007 -1.74 -17.40 16.86
CA GLY A 1007 -1.08 -17.82 18.11
C GLY A 1007 -1.90 -17.37 19.33
N ASP A 1008 -1.70 -17.96 20.50
CA ASP A 1008 -2.41 -17.51 21.73
C ASP A 1008 -1.58 -16.47 22.48
N THR A 1009 -2.21 -15.44 23.01
CA THR A 1009 -1.53 -14.38 23.76
C THR A 1009 -1.79 -14.53 25.25
N PHE A 1010 -0.72 -14.49 26.04
CA PHE A 1010 -0.76 -14.43 27.50
C PHE A 1010 -0.13 -13.11 27.94
N ASN A 1011 -0.93 -12.21 28.50
CA ASN A 1011 -0.46 -10.95 29.07
C ASN A 1011 -0.44 -11.05 30.61
N LEU A 1012 0.56 -10.45 31.24
CA LEU A 1012 0.66 -10.32 32.70
C LEU A 1012 1.19 -8.92 33.03
N THR A 1013 0.46 -8.18 33.86
CA THR A 1013 0.85 -6.89 34.39
C THR A 1013 1.05 -7.00 35.89
N ILE A 1014 2.12 -6.37 36.40
CA ILE A 1014 2.39 -6.25 37.83
C ILE A 1014 2.61 -4.77 38.16
N SER A 1015 1.79 -4.21 39.05
CA SER A 1015 1.91 -2.84 39.56
C SER A 1015 2.35 -2.80 41.02
N ALA A 1016 3.09 -1.76 41.40
CA ALA A 1016 3.55 -1.50 42.76
C ALA A 1016 3.56 0.01 43.06
N ASP A 1017 2.70 0.42 44.00
CA ASP A 1017 2.44 1.82 44.35
C ASP A 1017 2.90 2.16 45.76
N ARG A 1018 3.70 3.22 45.93
CA ARG A 1018 4.35 3.54 47.20
C ARG A 1018 4.53 5.03 47.48
N PRO A 1019 3.73 5.64 48.37
CA PRO A 1019 4.04 6.97 48.90
C PRO A 1019 5.25 6.92 49.85
N THR A 1020 6.33 7.64 49.51
CA THR A 1020 7.61 7.64 50.25
C THR A 1020 8.01 9.07 50.62
N PHE A 1021 8.44 9.30 51.87
CA PHE A 1021 8.97 10.60 52.30
C PHE A 1021 10.42 10.79 51.85
N ILE A 1022 10.72 11.93 51.20
CA ILE A 1022 12.08 12.33 50.79
C ILE A 1022 12.37 13.72 51.39
N ASN A 1023 12.64 13.73 52.69
CA ASN A 1023 12.63 14.93 53.53
C ASN A 1023 13.55 16.07 53.08
N PHE A 1024 14.60 15.79 52.29
CA PHE A 1024 15.49 16.81 51.75
C PHE A 1024 14.98 17.49 50.47
N LEU A 1025 14.02 16.88 49.77
CA LEU A 1025 13.31 17.48 48.63
C LEU A 1025 11.97 18.08 49.08
N ASN A 1026 11.24 17.38 49.95
CA ASN A 1026 9.98 17.84 50.53
C ASN A 1026 9.77 17.19 51.92
N PRO A 1027 9.80 17.96 53.03
CA PRO A 1027 9.53 17.43 54.37
C PRO A 1027 8.04 17.34 54.70
N ASN A 1028 7.17 17.99 53.91
CA ASN A 1028 5.74 18.17 54.22
C ASN A 1028 4.82 17.30 53.36
N ARG A 1029 5.33 16.64 52.31
CA ARG A 1029 4.58 15.76 51.42
C ARG A 1029 5.43 14.59 50.96
N THR A 1030 4.79 13.46 50.71
CA THR A 1030 5.41 12.28 50.10
C THR A 1030 5.67 12.49 48.60
N PHE A 1031 6.61 11.72 48.08
CA PHE A 1031 6.71 11.40 46.67
C PHE A 1031 5.95 10.11 46.44
N PHE A 1032 4.96 10.13 45.55
CA PHE A 1032 4.27 8.92 45.11
C PHE A 1032 5.06 8.29 43.97
N PHE A 1033 5.41 7.03 44.15
CA PHE A 1033 6.06 6.19 43.14
C PHE A 1033 5.06 5.14 42.68
N ASN A 1034 4.73 5.13 41.39
CA ASN A 1034 3.97 4.09 40.71
C ASN A 1034 4.91 3.39 39.75
N THR A 1035 4.94 2.06 39.79
CA THR A 1035 5.78 1.22 38.90
C THR A 1035 4.89 0.13 38.34
N GLN A 1036 4.86 -0.04 37.02
CA GLN A 1036 4.06 -1.09 36.38
C GLN A 1036 4.92 -1.81 35.34
N ILE A 1037 4.85 -3.14 35.29
CA ILE A 1037 5.61 -3.97 34.35
C ILE A 1037 4.64 -4.89 33.62
N PHE A 1038 4.68 -4.83 32.29
CA PHE A 1038 3.79 -5.51 31.37
C PHE A 1038 4.61 -6.58 30.63
N PHE A 1039 4.21 -7.84 30.78
CA PHE A 1039 4.81 -9.00 30.13
C PHE A 1039 3.82 -9.53 29.09
N GLN A 1040 4.33 -9.91 27.92
CA GLN A 1040 3.55 -10.62 26.90
C GLN A 1040 4.29 -11.89 26.48
N TYR A 1041 3.54 -12.98 26.33
CA TYR A 1041 4.02 -14.24 25.74
C TYR A 1041 3.07 -14.72 24.64
N ILE A 1042 3.62 -15.02 23.47
CA ILE A 1042 2.89 -15.51 22.28
C ILE A 1042 3.16 -17.01 22.09
N SER A 1043 2.12 -17.82 22.24
CA SER A 1043 2.11 -19.24 21.91
C SER A 1043 2.28 -19.44 20.40
N ASN A 1044 2.98 -20.51 20.00
CA ASN A 1044 3.18 -20.89 18.60
C ASN A 1044 3.80 -19.80 17.69
N TYR A 1045 4.54 -18.84 18.29
CA TYR A 1045 5.23 -17.74 17.60
C TYR A 1045 6.04 -18.22 16.38
N LYS A 1046 5.95 -17.49 15.27
CA LYS A 1046 6.57 -17.84 13.99
C LYS A 1046 7.60 -16.78 13.60
N SER A 1047 8.73 -17.18 13.03
CA SER A 1047 9.80 -16.28 12.56
C SER A 1047 9.47 -15.53 11.26
N GLY A 1048 8.19 -15.23 11.05
CA GLY A 1048 7.70 -14.25 10.08
C GLY A 1048 6.71 -13.26 10.70
N PHE A 1049 6.42 -13.37 12.01
CA PHE A 1049 5.60 -12.40 12.72
C PHE A 1049 6.33 -11.07 12.80
N VAL A 1050 5.65 -9.98 12.43
CA VAL A 1050 6.18 -8.60 12.48
C VAL A 1050 6.32 -8.09 13.93
N ASN A 1051 5.46 -8.60 14.82
CA ASN A 1051 5.45 -8.27 16.24
C ASN A 1051 6.62 -8.98 16.98
N ASN A 1052 7.29 -8.23 17.86
CA ASN A 1052 8.35 -8.75 18.73
C ASN A 1052 7.87 -9.90 19.64
N GLY A 1053 8.55 -11.05 19.61
CA GLY A 1053 8.23 -12.20 20.45
C GLY A 1053 9.31 -13.29 20.44
N PRO A 1054 9.05 -14.49 21.02
CA PRO A 1054 7.79 -14.91 21.65
C PRO A 1054 7.52 -14.26 23.01
N PHE A 1055 8.52 -13.65 23.67
CA PHE A 1055 8.35 -12.90 24.91
C PHE A 1055 8.66 -11.41 24.67
N ASN A 1056 7.85 -10.50 25.18
CA ASN A 1056 8.16 -9.06 25.28
C ASN A 1056 7.94 -8.55 26.73
N MET A 1057 8.63 -7.47 27.09
CA MET A 1057 8.45 -6.77 28.37
C MET A 1057 8.56 -5.25 28.22
N LEU A 1058 7.58 -4.54 28.76
CA LEU A 1058 7.50 -3.08 28.83
C LEU A 1058 7.37 -2.64 30.30
N GLY A 1059 8.01 -1.55 30.69
CA GLY A 1059 7.91 -0.97 32.03
C GLY A 1059 7.48 0.50 32.01
N THR A 1060 6.68 0.90 32.99
CA THR A 1060 6.38 2.30 33.31
C THR A 1060 6.85 2.63 34.73
N PHE A 1061 7.28 3.87 34.93
CA PHE A 1061 7.69 4.38 36.25
C PHE A 1061 7.35 5.86 36.39
N THR A 1062 6.42 6.17 37.28
CA THR A 1062 5.89 7.51 37.53
C THR A 1062 6.32 8.00 38.91
N ILE A 1063 6.83 9.24 38.96
CA ILE A 1063 7.16 9.97 40.19
C ILE A 1063 6.35 11.26 40.22
N GLN A 1064 5.57 11.50 41.28
CA GLN A 1064 4.87 12.78 41.48
C GLN A 1064 4.87 13.23 42.95
N THR A 1065 4.79 14.54 43.19
CA THR A 1065 4.69 15.12 44.56
C THR A 1065 3.94 16.46 44.55
N GLY A 1066 3.70 17.04 45.74
CA GLY A 1066 2.99 18.31 45.90
C GLY A 1066 3.74 19.33 46.75
N TYR A 1067 3.92 20.52 46.19
CA TYR A 1067 4.52 21.69 46.84
C TYR A 1067 3.49 22.80 47.06
N PHE A 1068 3.76 23.67 48.04
CA PHE A 1068 2.94 24.85 48.38
C PHE A 1068 1.44 24.53 48.60
N GLN A 1069 1.14 23.51 49.42
CA GLN A 1069 -0.21 23.01 49.68
C GLN A 1069 -0.91 22.52 48.40
N ASP A 1070 -0.24 21.63 47.67
CA ASP A 1070 -0.70 21.02 46.41
C ASP A 1070 -1.08 22.02 45.30
N ARG A 1071 -0.54 23.25 45.38
CA ARG A 1071 -0.64 24.28 44.33
C ARG A 1071 0.37 24.05 43.21
N LEU A 1072 1.52 23.44 43.49
CA LEU A 1072 2.53 23.10 42.50
C LEU A 1072 2.75 21.60 42.51
N LEU A 1073 2.38 20.94 41.40
CA LEU A 1073 2.41 19.50 41.22
C LEU A 1073 3.37 19.14 40.07
N PRO A 1074 4.68 18.93 40.35
CA PRO A 1074 5.60 18.35 39.40
C PRO A 1074 5.44 16.82 39.34
N GLY A 1075 5.42 16.29 38.13
CA GLY A 1075 5.41 14.86 37.85
C GLY A 1075 6.33 14.49 36.69
N ILE A 1076 6.79 13.24 36.65
CA ILE A 1076 7.48 12.66 35.51
C ILE A 1076 7.14 11.18 35.40
N THR A 1077 6.75 10.75 34.20
CA THR A 1077 6.58 9.35 33.85
C THR A 1077 7.64 8.93 32.85
N PHE A 1078 8.25 7.77 33.09
CA PHE A 1078 9.11 7.07 32.15
C PHE A 1078 8.36 5.85 31.61
N VAL A 1079 8.50 5.58 30.32
CA VAL A 1079 7.99 4.38 29.64
C VAL A 1079 9.14 3.76 28.85
N TYR A 1080 9.29 2.44 28.87
CA TYR A 1080 10.35 1.75 28.12
C TYR A 1080 9.96 0.31 27.73
N ASP A 1081 10.04 0.00 26.45
CA ASP A 1081 9.87 -1.35 25.88
C ASP A 1081 11.24 -1.97 25.55
N ILE A 1082 11.48 -3.17 26.07
CA ILE A 1082 12.81 -3.78 26.09
C ILE A 1082 13.18 -4.41 24.76
N ASN A 1083 12.24 -5.05 24.07
CA ASN A 1083 12.55 -5.70 22.79
C ASN A 1083 12.76 -4.65 21.72
N SER A 1084 11.80 -3.73 21.53
CA SER A 1084 11.91 -2.65 20.55
C SER A 1084 13.00 -1.63 20.87
N ASN A 1085 13.50 -1.60 22.11
CA ASN A 1085 14.45 -0.59 22.60
C ASN A 1085 13.91 0.83 22.32
N SER A 1086 12.67 1.06 22.76
CA SER A 1086 11.92 2.31 22.60
C SER A 1086 11.34 2.78 23.93
N GLY A 1087 10.95 4.04 24.02
CA GLY A 1087 10.45 4.60 25.26
C GLY A 1087 10.10 6.08 25.17
N ALA A 1088 9.67 6.62 26.31
CA ALA A 1088 9.32 8.01 26.48
C ALA A 1088 9.68 8.53 27.87
N ALA A 1089 9.93 9.83 27.97
CA ALA A 1089 10.02 10.58 29.22
C ALA A 1089 9.05 11.76 29.16
N LEU A 1090 8.15 11.84 30.14
CA LEU A 1090 6.97 12.70 30.14
C LEU A 1090 6.98 13.65 31.36
N PRO A 1091 7.96 14.57 31.51
CA PRO A 1091 7.93 15.60 32.55
C PRO A 1091 6.78 16.60 32.36
N SER A 1092 6.00 16.82 33.43
CA SER A 1092 4.93 17.79 33.49
C SER A 1092 4.88 18.54 34.82
N MET A 1093 4.29 19.73 34.81
CA MET A 1093 4.19 20.60 35.97
C MET A 1093 2.86 21.35 35.95
N THR A 1094 1.98 21.04 36.90
CA THR A 1094 0.69 21.72 37.07
C THR A 1094 0.78 22.77 38.18
N TYR A 1095 0.31 23.98 37.90
CA TYR A 1095 0.15 25.06 38.87
C TYR A 1095 -1.32 25.44 39.04
N ARG A 1096 -1.85 25.31 40.26
CA ARG A 1096 -3.21 25.75 40.64
C ARG A 1096 -3.14 27.17 41.19
N PHE A 1097 -3.66 28.13 40.44
CA PHE A 1097 -3.72 29.54 40.85
C PHE A 1097 -4.83 29.76 41.89
N THR A 1098 -5.98 29.11 41.68
CA THR A 1098 -7.14 29.07 42.56
C THR A 1098 -7.67 27.64 42.67
N GLU A 1099 -8.80 27.45 43.35
CA GLU A 1099 -9.51 26.16 43.39
C GLU A 1099 -10.10 25.78 42.02
N ASN A 1100 -10.51 26.79 41.23
CA ASN A 1100 -11.15 26.62 39.91
C ASN A 1100 -10.16 26.72 38.73
N PHE A 1101 -9.05 27.48 38.84
CA PHE A 1101 -8.16 27.78 37.71
C PHE A 1101 -6.75 27.21 37.88
N SER A 1102 -6.30 26.47 36.87
CA SER A 1102 -4.97 25.85 36.82
C SER A 1102 -4.36 25.88 35.43
N ALA A 1103 -3.03 25.84 35.38
CA ALA A 1103 -2.25 25.66 34.15
C ALA A 1103 -1.28 24.50 34.30
N THR A 1104 -1.19 23.65 33.28
CA THR A 1104 -0.19 22.58 33.16
C THR A 1104 0.71 22.88 31.98
N ILE A 1105 2.03 22.82 32.22
CA ILE A 1105 3.03 22.81 31.16
C ILE A 1105 3.76 21.46 31.18
N GLY A 1106 4.08 20.91 30.02
CA GLY A 1106 4.81 19.66 29.92
C GLY A 1106 5.58 19.52 28.61
N MET A 1107 6.50 18.57 28.61
CA MET A 1107 7.26 18.16 27.43
C MET A 1107 7.28 16.63 27.38
N ASN A 1108 6.98 16.06 26.22
CA ASN A 1108 7.10 14.63 25.96
C ASN A 1108 8.32 14.42 25.06
N PHE A 1109 9.24 13.57 25.50
CA PHE A 1109 10.42 13.15 24.73
C PHE A 1109 10.29 11.67 24.38
N PHE A 1110 10.48 11.30 23.12
CA PHE A 1110 10.31 9.93 22.64
C PHE A 1110 11.59 9.38 21.99
N TRP A 1111 11.80 8.07 22.07
CA TRP A 1111 12.90 7.40 21.37
C TRP A 1111 12.51 5.98 20.96
N GLY A 1112 13.21 5.45 19.95
CA GLY A 1112 13.05 4.09 19.47
C GLY A 1112 13.93 3.82 18.26
N ARG A 1113 13.95 2.57 17.80
CA ARG A 1113 14.86 2.13 16.74
C ARG A 1113 14.15 1.34 15.64
N TRP A 1114 14.96 0.95 14.67
CA TRP A 1114 14.59 0.07 13.59
C TRP A 1114 14.75 -1.39 13.95
N GLU A 1115 13.77 -2.18 13.55
CA GLU A 1115 13.87 -3.62 13.41
C GLU A 1115 13.70 -3.97 11.93
N TYR A 1116 14.44 -4.97 11.44
CA TYR A 1116 14.50 -5.34 10.02
C TYR A 1116 13.96 -6.75 9.84
N GLU A 1117 12.72 -6.86 9.38
CA GLU A 1117 12.09 -8.13 9.05
C GLU A 1117 12.21 -8.42 7.55
N ASP A 1118 12.15 -9.71 7.20
CA ASP A 1118 12.09 -10.11 5.80
C ASP A 1118 10.72 -9.71 5.20
N THR A 1119 10.68 -9.25 3.94
CA THR A 1119 9.44 -8.84 3.26
C THR A 1119 8.42 -9.99 3.14
N ALA A 1120 7.14 -9.65 2.98
CA ALA A 1120 6.09 -10.64 2.77
C ALA A 1120 6.33 -11.46 1.48
N ILE A 1121 6.26 -12.80 1.56
CA ILE A 1121 6.40 -13.69 0.39
C ILE A 1121 5.33 -13.48 -0.69
N ALA A 1122 4.23 -12.82 -0.33
CA ALA A 1122 3.31 -12.18 -1.25
C ALA A 1122 2.87 -10.86 -0.59
N PRO A 1123 3.27 -9.67 -1.09
CA PRO A 1123 2.79 -8.39 -0.60
C PRO A 1123 1.35 -8.09 -1.06
N LEU A 1124 0.77 -6.99 -0.58
CA LEU A 1124 -0.47 -6.45 -1.15
C LEU A 1124 -0.21 -5.30 -2.14
N GLY A 1125 0.80 -4.46 -1.88
CA GLY A 1125 1.28 -3.48 -2.84
C GLY A 1125 1.98 -4.09 -4.05
N THR A 1126 2.28 -3.24 -5.04
CA THR A 1126 3.02 -3.60 -6.26
C THR A 1126 4.44 -4.08 -5.97
N LEU A 1127 5.00 -4.89 -6.88
CA LEU A 1127 6.39 -5.32 -6.78
C LEU A 1127 7.37 -4.18 -7.11
N GLY A 1128 8.40 -4.00 -6.26
CA GLY A 1128 9.53 -3.11 -6.53
C GLY A 1128 10.72 -3.85 -7.13
N ASN A 1129 11.72 -3.11 -7.63
CA ASN A 1129 13.02 -3.65 -8.05
C ASN A 1129 13.97 -3.68 -6.85
N GLU A 1130 14.27 -4.86 -6.31
CA GLU A 1130 15.00 -5.02 -5.04
C GLU A 1130 16.45 -5.48 -5.24
N VAL A 1131 17.43 -4.59 -4.98
CA VAL A 1131 18.86 -4.92 -5.03
C VAL A 1131 19.61 -4.47 -3.75
N GLY A 1132 20.92 -4.72 -3.67
CA GLY A 1132 21.75 -4.34 -2.53
C GLY A 1132 21.59 -5.23 -1.27
N ARG A 1133 22.25 -4.84 -0.18
CA ARG A 1133 22.43 -5.67 1.03
C ARG A 1133 21.15 -5.88 1.86
N LEU A 1134 20.15 -5.01 1.72
CA LEU A 1134 18.84 -5.12 2.40
C LEU A 1134 17.69 -5.33 1.40
N ALA A 1135 17.99 -5.87 0.21
CA ALA A 1135 16.98 -6.39 -0.69
C ALA A 1135 16.06 -7.37 0.06
N TYR A 1136 14.76 -7.26 -0.18
CA TYR A 1136 13.74 -8.10 0.46
C TYR A 1136 13.68 -7.99 2.00
N ARG A 1137 14.07 -6.83 2.56
CA ARG A 1137 13.90 -6.52 3.99
C ARG A 1137 13.22 -5.18 4.22
N ASP A 1138 12.23 -5.18 5.09
CA ASP A 1138 11.44 -4.04 5.50
C ASP A 1138 11.91 -3.52 6.88
N GLY A 1139 11.99 -2.20 7.03
CA GLY A 1139 12.00 -1.58 8.36
C GLY A 1139 10.61 -1.65 9.00
N VAL A 1140 10.54 -2.01 10.28
CA VAL A 1140 9.30 -2.06 11.07
C VAL A 1140 9.44 -1.32 12.41
N GLU A 1141 8.31 -0.80 12.91
CA GLU A 1141 8.22 -0.05 14.16
C GLU A 1141 7.38 -0.82 15.19
N ASN A 1142 8.05 -1.41 16.18
CA ASN A 1142 7.41 -2.03 17.34
C ASN A 1142 7.49 -1.10 18.57
N GLY A 1143 6.54 -1.25 19.50
CA GLY A 1143 6.50 -0.48 20.75
C GLY A 1143 6.29 1.02 20.53
N LEU A 1144 6.95 1.86 21.35
CA LEU A 1144 6.88 3.32 21.24
C LEU A 1144 7.64 3.87 20.02
N SER A 1145 8.31 3.02 19.23
CA SER A 1145 9.02 3.44 18.02
C SER A 1145 8.10 4.15 17.00
N VAL A 1146 6.80 3.86 17.00
CA VAL A 1146 5.79 4.47 16.11
C VAL A 1146 5.63 5.99 16.34
N VAL A 1147 6.00 6.51 17.52
CA VAL A 1147 5.86 7.93 17.91
C VAL A 1147 7.19 8.65 18.14
N ARG A 1148 8.34 8.03 17.83
CA ARG A 1148 9.70 8.54 18.16
C ARG A 1148 10.21 9.76 17.38
N GLU A 1149 9.40 10.36 16.52
CA GLU A 1149 9.69 11.64 15.83
C GLU A 1149 8.68 12.73 16.21
N ARG A 1150 8.04 12.60 17.39
CA ARG A 1150 6.93 13.44 17.86
C ARG A 1150 7.21 14.00 19.24
N ASP A 1151 8.34 14.67 19.42
CA ASP A 1151 8.62 15.35 20.67
C ASP A 1151 7.64 16.54 20.81
N GLU A 1152 6.88 16.57 21.90
CA GLU A 1152 5.73 17.48 22.07
C GLU A 1152 5.93 18.44 23.24
N ALA A 1153 5.78 19.74 23.01
CA ALA A 1153 5.70 20.74 24.08
C ALA A 1153 4.26 21.25 24.20
N PHE A 1154 3.66 21.19 25.39
CA PHE A 1154 2.25 21.53 25.57
C PHE A 1154 1.98 22.48 26.75
N LEU A 1155 0.94 23.29 26.58
CA LEU A 1155 0.31 24.13 27.60
C LEU A 1155 -1.19 23.79 27.64
N ARG A 1156 -1.72 23.52 28.83
CA ARG A 1156 -3.13 23.24 29.10
C ARG A 1156 -3.62 24.22 30.17
N LEU A 1157 -4.63 25.03 29.86
CA LEU A 1157 -5.25 26.01 30.77
C LEU A 1157 -6.67 25.54 31.11
N ARG A 1158 -6.94 25.10 32.35
CA ARG A 1158 -8.27 24.60 32.77
C ARG A 1158 -8.93 25.54 33.76
N TYR A 1159 -10.20 25.88 33.48
CA TYR A 1159 -11.13 26.55 34.38
C TYR A 1159 -12.33 25.63 34.65
N THR A 1160 -12.44 25.13 35.88
CA THR A 1160 -13.53 24.26 36.37
C THR A 1160 -14.62 25.09 37.05
N PHE A 1161 -15.89 24.71 36.94
CA PHE A 1161 -17.05 25.42 37.47
C PHE A 1161 -18.12 24.49 38.07
#